data_AF-A0A971KKB7-F1
#
_entry.id   AF-A0A971KKB7-F1
#
_cell.length_a   1.000
_cell.length_b   1.000
_cell.length_c   1.000
_cell.angle_alpha   90.00
_cell.angle_beta   90.00
_cell.angle_gamma   90.00
#
_symmetry.space_group_name_H-M   'P 1'
#
loop_
_entity.id
_entity.type
_entity.pdbx_description
1 polymer ?
#
loop_
_entity_poly.entity_id
_entity_poly.type
_entity_poly.pdbx_seq_one_letter_code
_entity_poly.pdbx_strand_id
1 'polypeptide(L)'
;MPDRKISAKTLSVVFFLGLFVSFFAMFSPSLAANRFLSPEQSQNLALSHSSDIKMKNNEIILKQMKYVEAVKGIQAKVKNLKSFRWSPLLSFKFPQSLNLIEEYELNTKPLVLQTEIETLRHEMADLRYAVLRDVNTQYAEVYILQEKIAFTSERLAAAEDELSKNELRLISGKANQADIDKMKSAAEALTTELSEQKRSFEDKKQKLSDLIGLDVTSGYSFLNNLKSLYLPRENLEGIISHTLKNDHSFYVAKATASTALLNLNAYESLMKNQYGSKMDYIQNFINMAKSGMEVDYAAFQLKYKEMLEALDKPWSGKMRILFFTFTMEWFKGEISGTRYIEDEMYAVYTACMEYSAAKKEQDEVEKELRGLVSDSYENLITAYKAYEAARKISDDAEVLLDKVTALNKLGRADYSELKDARDSYEEMQLEVVEALASYNGLLFEFDRLCCGAVTAFMKGEGFDTQAGAGGDSFSILDPISDPYYYIYSSVADMVFSIGVSIPEGFEPEITAFEVWIDGVRIGSKTTIPNEIRHLALDYQDSSEITLRLYNGNKFVTECLIDASVPRDVLPIEPTEADGEEENPTIGSYTVETTPLGEISISKLSIKLDSGQSAKRYSISYGDMGSVYTTEPISIAESLSYLTLLIVSLDEVTLSFYDSGGELLYKAGFDSGSQTIYKITKNQ
;
A
#
# COMPACT_ATOMS: atom_id res chain seq x y z
N MET A 1 -36.67 -26.08 -66.06
CA MET A 1 -37.24 -26.88 -64.95
C MET A 1 -36.45 -28.16 -64.83
N PRO A 2 -36.11 -28.65 -63.62
CA PRO A 2 -36.31 -28.05 -62.30
C PRO A 2 -34.97 -27.61 -61.68
N ASP A 3 -34.81 -26.89 -60.57
CA ASP A 3 -35.65 -26.18 -59.59
C ASP A 3 -35.01 -26.44 -58.20
N ARG A 4 -35.11 -25.42 -57.33
CA ARG A 4 -34.81 -25.37 -55.89
C ARG A 4 -33.34 -25.20 -55.46
N LYS A 5 -32.90 -24.13 -54.78
CA LYS A 5 -33.41 -23.14 -53.79
C LYS A 5 -32.77 -23.34 -52.40
N ILE A 6 -32.15 -22.25 -51.95
CA ILE A 6 -32.06 -21.73 -50.57
C ILE A 6 -31.03 -22.39 -49.64
N SER A 7 -29.99 -21.63 -49.26
CA SER A 7 -29.98 -20.92 -47.97
C SER A 7 -28.76 -20.01 -47.86
N ALA A 8 -28.97 -18.71 -48.12
CA ALA A 8 -28.06 -17.63 -47.77
C ALA A 8 -28.32 -17.24 -46.31
N LYS A 9 -27.57 -17.81 -45.37
CA LYS A 9 -27.48 -17.36 -43.96
C LYS A 9 -26.19 -17.90 -43.34
N THR A 10 -25.05 -17.33 -43.69
CA THR A 10 -23.78 -17.43 -42.93
C THR A 10 -22.71 -16.57 -43.60
N LEU A 11 -22.88 -15.23 -43.62
CA LEU A 11 -21.76 -14.29 -43.81
C LEU A 11 -22.23 -12.87 -43.49
N SER A 12 -22.50 -12.58 -42.21
CA SER A 12 -22.78 -11.19 -41.78
C SER A 12 -22.56 -11.04 -40.28
N VAL A 13 -21.31 -10.94 -39.84
CA VAL A 13 -20.94 -10.51 -38.46
C VAL A 13 -19.67 -9.64 -38.39
N VAL A 14 -18.88 -9.43 -39.45
CA VAL A 14 -17.54 -8.79 -39.31
C VAL A 14 -17.37 -7.48 -40.09
N PHE A 15 -18.42 -6.71 -40.39
CA PHE A 15 -18.26 -5.49 -41.20
C PHE A 15 -19.09 -4.28 -40.77
N PHE A 16 -19.24 -4.05 -39.46
CA PHE A 16 -19.98 -2.89 -38.94
C PHE A 16 -19.22 -2.00 -37.93
N LEU A 17 -17.89 -2.09 -37.86
CA LEU A 17 -17.07 -1.25 -36.96
C LEU A 17 -16.11 -0.27 -37.65
N GLY A 18 -16.19 -0.10 -38.97
CA GLY A 18 -15.14 0.57 -39.77
C GLY A 18 -15.55 1.80 -40.59
N LEU A 19 -16.74 2.37 -40.39
CA LEU A 19 -17.29 3.40 -41.30
C LEU A 19 -17.73 4.69 -40.59
N PHE A 20 -16.92 5.17 -39.64
CA PHE A 20 -16.98 6.55 -39.16
C PHE A 20 -15.66 7.32 -39.37
N VAL A 21 -14.71 6.76 -40.15
CA VAL A 21 -13.32 7.27 -40.26
C VAL A 21 -12.98 7.80 -41.66
N SER A 22 -13.95 8.08 -42.54
CA SER A 22 -13.59 8.54 -43.89
C SER A 22 -14.56 9.55 -44.47
N PHE A 23 -14.53 10.78 -43.95
CA PHE A 23 -14.83 11.96 -44.76
C PHE A 23 -14.28 13.28 -44.17
N PHE A 24 -13.03 13.31 -43.68
CA PHE A 24 -12.34 14.58 -43.38
C PHE A 24 -10.89 14.50 -43.82
N ALA A 25 -10.68 14.61 -45.13
CA ALA A 25 -9.39 14.93 -45.69
C ALA A 25 -9.60 15.64 -47.02
N MET A 26 -9.67 16.97 -47.01
CA MET A 26 -9.07 17.79 -48.06
C MET A 26 -8.97 19.28 -47.70
N PHE A 27 -7.71 19.73 -47.73
CA PHE A 27 -7.16 21.07 -47.98
C PHE A 27 -7.12 22.18 -46.90
N SER A 28 -5.87 22.57 -46.63
CA SER A 28 -5.38 23.70 -45.84
C SER A 28 -5.37 25.02 -46.62
N PRO A 29 -5.26 26.17 -45.91
CA PRO A 29 -4.05 26.96 -46.12
C PRO A 29 -3.39 27.56 -44.85
N SER A 30 -2.08 27.77 -44.99
CA SER A 30 -1.09 28.47 -44.15
C SER A 30 -0.47 27.71 -42.95
N LEU A 31 0.82 27.39 -43.12
CA LEU A 31 1.72 26.83 -42.12
C LEU A 31 2.03 27.85 -41.01
N ALA A 32 1.40 27.70 -39.86
CA ALA A 32 2.17 27.45 -38.64
C ALA A 32 2.18 25.92 -38.47
N ALA A 33 3.26 25.31 -37.99
CA ALA A 33 3.25 23.87 -37.71
C ALA A 33 2.17 23.62 -36.65
N ASN A 34 0.98 23.15 -37.05
CA ASN A 34 -0.11 22.84 -36.12
C ASN A 34 0.40 21.79 -35.15
N ARG A 35 0.60 22.19 -33.90
CA ARG A 35 0.99 21.27 -32.83
C ARG A 35 -0.27 20.56 -32.39
N PHE A 36 -0.29 19.24 -32.50
CA PHE A 36 -1.39 18.46 -31.96
C PHE A 36 -1.14 18.20 -30.49
N LEU A 37 -2.08 18.60 -29.63
CA LEU A 37 -2.07 18.22 -28.24
C LEU A 37 -2.91 16.97 -28.08
N SER A 38 -2.38 15.95 -27.39
CA SER A 38 -3.14 14.76 -27.02
C SER A 38 -3.72 14.90 -25.59
N PRO A 39 -4.81 14.17 -25.28
CA PRO A 39 -5.35 14.14 -23.93
C PRO A 39 -4.33 13.58 -22.93
N GLU A 40 -3.58 12.53 -23.29
CA GLU A 40 -2.55 11.94 -22.43
C GLU A 40 -1.40 12.91 -22.12
N GLN A 41 -0.98 13.71 -23.11
CA GLN A 41 0.00 14.77 -22.91
C GLN A 41 -0.53 15.82 -21.93
N SER A 42 -1.79 16.21 -22.08
CA SER A 42 -2.44 17.19 -21.21
C SER A 42 -2.55 16.68 -19.76
N GLN A 43 -2.91 15.42 -19.58
CA GLN A 43 -2.96 14.74 -18.28
C GLN A 43 -1.58 14.73 -17.60
N ASN A 44 -0.53 14.31 -18.31
CA ASN A 44 0.82 14.25 -17.77
C ASN A 44 1.35 15.63 -17.38
N LEU A 45 1.12 16.63 -18.25
CA LEU A 45 1.50 18.02 -17.97
C LEU A 45 0.78 18.55 -16.73
N ALA A 46 -0.54 18.35 -16.62
CA ALA A 46 -1.31 18.79 -15.45
C ALA A 46 -0.85 18.14 -14.15
N LEU A 47 -0.62 16.83 -14.14
CA LEU A 47 -0.11 16.12 -12.97
C LEU A 47 1.28 16.64 -12.56
N SER A 48 2.13 16.97 -13.52
CA SER A 48 3.46 17.54 -13.27
C SER A 48 3.43 19.01 -12.85
N HIS A 49 2.42 19.75 -13.30
CA HIS A 49 2.28 21.18 -13.03
C HIS A 49 1.68 21.44 -11.65
N SER A 50 0.69 20.64 -11.25
CA SER A 50 -0.09 20.78 -10.01
C SER A 50 0.77 21.07 -8.77
N SER A 51 0.52 22.23 -8.14
CA SER A 51 1.14 22.64 -6.87
C SER A 51 0.71 21.75 -5.72
N ASP A 52 -0.54 21.32 -5.71
CA ASP A 52 -1.15 20.58 -4.59
C ASP A 52 -0.57 19.17 -4.50
N ILE A 53 -0.39 18.51 -5.66
CA ILE A 53 0.30 17.22 -5.75
C ILE A 53 1.75 17.36 -5.26
N LYS A 54 2.47 18.42 -5.67
CA LYS A 54 3.84 18.67 -5.20
C LYS A 54 3.91 18.89 -3.70
N MET A 55 2.99 19.70 -3.16
CA MET A 55 2.91 19.98 -1.73
C MET A 55 2.64 18.71 -0.93
N LYS A 56 1.69 17.88 -1.36
CA LYS A 56 1.39 16.59 -0.71
C LYS A 56 2.53 15.60 -0.84
N ASN A 57 3.19 15.53 -1.98
CA ASN A 57 4.37 14.70 -2.14
C ASN A 57 5.50 15.13 -1.18
N ASN A 58 5.72 16.43 -0.98
CA ASN A 58 6.69 16.92 0.00
C ASN A 58 6.29 16.55 1.44
N GLU A 59 5.00 16.59 1.77
CA GLU A 59 4.50 16.16 3.08
C GLU A 59 4.72 14.65 3.31
N ILE A 60 4.45 13.82 2.30
CA ILE A 60 4.74 12.38 2.32
C ILE A 60 6.24 12.15 2.56
N ILE A 61 7.11 12.84 1.81
CA ILE A 61 8.57 12.72 1.97
C ILE A 61 9.00 13.12 3.39
N LEU A 62 8.46 14.21 3.93
CA LEU A 62 8.76 14.65 5.31
C LEU A 62 8.35 13.59 6.34
N LYS A 63 7.16 13.01 6.20
CA LYS A 63 6.67 11.95 7.10
C LYS A 63 7.49 10.67 6.97
N GLN A 64 7.90 10.31 5.75
CA GLN A 64 8.83 9.21 5.50
C GLN A 64 10.19 9.45 6.17
N MET A 65 10.74 10.65 6.09
CA MET A 65 11.99 11.00 6.80
C MET A 65 11.83 10.85 8.31
N LYS A 66 10.73 11.37 8.88
CA LYS A 66 10.41 11.20 10.32
C LYS A 66 10.26 9.74 10.71
N TYR A 67 9.68 8.91 9.84
CA TYR A 67 9.59 7.48 10.04
C TYR A 67 10.98 6.83 10.09
N VAL A 68 11.86 7.12 9.12
CA VAL A 68 13.24 6.60 9.12
C VAL A 68 14.01 7.06 10.36
N GLU A 69 13.89 8.32 10.76
CA GLU A 69 14.48 8.84 11.99
C GLU A 69 13.95 8.14 13.24
N ALA A 70 12.65 7.88 13.30
CA ALA A 70 12.04 7.14 14.40
C ALA A 70 12.57 5.71 14.48
N VAL A 71 12.64 4.98 13.35
CA VAL A 71 13.18 3.62 13.28
C VAL A 71 14.66 3.60 13.70
N LYS A 72 15.51 4.48 13.17
CA LYS A 72 16.93 4.58 13.57
C LYS A 72 17.08 4.96 15.04
N GLY A 73 16.22 5.84 15.54
CA GLY A 73 16.17 6.23 16.96
C GLY A 73 15.81 5.05 17.87
N ILE A 74 14.85 4.22 17.46
CA ILE A 74 14.48 2.97 18.15
C ILE A 74 15.65 2.01 18.14
N GLN A 75 16.25 1.73 16.97
CA GLN A 75 17.44 0.87 16.85
C GLN A 75 18.58 1.33 17.78
N ALA A 76 18.87 2.64 17.80
CA ALA A 76 19.88 3.20 18.69
C ALA A 76 19.51 3.05 20.17
N LYS A 77 18.23 3.24 20.55
CA LYS A 77 17.77 3.07 21.93
C LYS A 77 17.82 1.61 22.36
N VAL A 78 17.33 0.68 21.54
CA VAL A 78 17.40 -0.77 21.76
C VAL A 78 18.86 -1.22 21.89
N LYS A 79 19.74 -0.81 20.97
CA LYS A 79 21.19 -1.08 21.06
C LYS A 79 21.79 -0.51 22.35
N ASN A 80 21.41 0.70 22.76
CA ASN A 80 21.91 1.32 23.98
C ASN A 80 21.42 0.64 25.26
N LEU A 81 20.23 0.04 25.25
CA LEU A 81 19.63 -0.65 26.40
C LEU A 81 20.06 -2.12 26.49
N LYS A 82 20.28 -2.80 25.35
CA LYS A 82 20.72 -4.20 25.29
C LYS A 82 22.25 -4.36 25.40
N SER A 83 23.04 -3.29 25.24
CA SER A 83 24.52 -3.36 25.32
C SER A 83 25.10 -2.88 26.65
N PHE A 84 26.16 -3.56 27.11
CA PHE A 84 26.96 -3.12 28.25
C PHE A 84 27.82 -1.90 27.86
N ARG A 85 27.74 -0.81 28.63
CA ARG A 85 28.49 0.43 28.34
C ARG A 85 29.34 0.86 29.52
N TRP A 86 30.60 1.18 29.24
CA TRP A 86 31.52 1.84 30.16
C TRP A 86 31.89 3.22 29.61
N SER A 87 31.94 4.24 30.47
CA SER A 87 32.49 5.56 30.11
C SER A 87 33.91 5.73 30.68
N PRO A 88 34.74 6.63 30.12
CA PRO A 88 36.07 6.94 30.65
C PRO A 88 36.04 7.48 32.09
N LEU A 89 34.86 7.87 32.59
CA LEU A 89 34.61 8.34 33.95
C LEU A 89 34.10 7.21 34.88
N LEU A 90 34.26 5.94 34.50
CA LEU A 90 33.87 4.76 35.27
C LEU A 90 32.37 4.68 35.61
N SER A 91 31.51 5.21 34.72
CA SER A 91 30.08 4.93 34.80
C SER A 91 29.78 3.61 34.08
N PHE A 92 29.31 2.60 34.80
CA PHE A 92 28.86 1.33 34.24
C PHE A 92 27.34 1.37 34.04
N LYS A 93 26.88 1.15 32.80
CA LYS A 93 25.46 0.94 32.50
C LYS A 93 25.27 -0.49 32.05
N PHE A 94 24.54 -1.25 32.85
CA PHE A 94 24.18 -2.64 32.56
C PHE A 94 23.00 -2.70 31.59
N PRO A 95 22.87 -3.80 30.83
CA PRO A 95 21.69 -4.03 30.01
C PRO A 95 20.41 -3.97 30.85
N GLN A 96 19.38 -3.29 30.35
CA GLN A 96 18.09 -3.15 31.00
C GLN A 96 17.01 -3.64 30.04
N SER A 97 16.04 -4.41 30.56
CA SER A 97 14.79 -4.67 29.82
C SER A 97 14.03 -3.36 29.69
N LEU A 98 13.39 -3.15 28.53
CA LEU A 98 12.50 -2.01 28.35
C LEU A 98 11.37 -2.09 29.37
N ASN A 99 11.01 -0.93 29.96
CA ASN A 99 9.75 -0.85 30.69
C ASN A 99 8.60 -0.85 29.67
N LEU A 100 7.47 -1.45 30.01
CA LEU A 100 6.29 -1.62 29.16
C LEU A 100 5.85 -0.32 28.45
N ILE A 101 5.98 0.83 29.13
CA ILE A 101 5.65 2.16 28.58
C ILE A 101 6.64 2.58 27.49
N GLU A 102 7.93 2.33 27.69
CA GLU A 102 8.95 2.64 26.70
C GLU A 102 8.83 1.72 25.48
N GLU A 103 8.50 0.45 25.68
CA GLU A 103 8.24 -0.52 24.61
C GLU A 103 6.99 -0.14 23.80
N TYR A 104 5.93 0.28 24.49
CA TYR A 104 4.72 0.81 23.86
C TYR A 104 5.00 2.07 23.04
N GLU A 105 5.72 3.06 23.57
CA GLU A 105 6.07 4.29 22.82
C GLU A 105 6.97 4.01 21.61
N LEU A 106 7.88 3.03 21.71
CA LEU A 106 8.76 2.65 20.60
C LEU A 106 8.01 1.92 19.49
N ASN A 107 6.99 1.13 19.82
CA ASN A 107 6.20 0.40 18.81
C ASN A 107 5.07 1.26 18.22
N THR A 108 4.48 2.18 18.98
CA THR A 108 3.36 3.01 18.53
C THR A 108 3.78 4.16 17.61
N LYS A 109 4.93 4.80 17.86
CA LYS A 109 5.36 5.95 17.06
C LYS A 109 5.61 5.62 15.58
N PRO A 110 6.31 4.52 15.21
CA PRO A 110 6.42 4.09 13.81
C PRO A 110 5.07 3.77 13.19
N LEU A 111 4.18 3.11 13.95
CA LEU A 111 2.86 2.73 13.49
C LEU A 111 2.00 3.96 13.16
N VAL A 112 1.97 4.96 14.03
CA VAL A 112 1.26 6.23 13.78
C VAL A 112 1.81 6.93 12.54
N LEU A 113 3.13 6.99 12.39
CA LEU A 113 3.77 7.60 11.21
C LEU A 113 3.45 6.83 9.91
N GLN A 114 3.37 5.49 9.96
CA GLN A 114 2.96 4.67 8.81
C GLN A 114 1.51 4.97 8.41
N THR A 115 0.59 4.95 9.36
CA THR A 115 -0.83 5.27 9.12
C THR A 115 -1.00 6.67 8.54
N GLU A 116 -0.27 7.66 9.04
CA GLU A 116 -0.25 9.02 8.48
C GLU A 116 0.28 9.05 7.04
N ILE A 117 1.37 8.33 6.74
CA ILE A 117 1.93 8.23 5.37
C ILE A 117 0.90 7.62 4.41
N GLU A 118 0.22 6.55 4.82
CA GLU A 118 -0.83 5.92 4.00
C GLU A 118 -2.02 6.83 3.78
N THR A 119 -2.46 7.52 4.84
CA THR A 119 -3.56 8.50 4.76
C THR A 119 -3.23 9.58 3.72
N LEU A 120 -2.01 10.12 3.77
CA LEU A 120 -1.50 11.09 2.81
C LEU A 120 -1.37 10.52 1.39
N ARG A 121 -1.05 9.23 1.25
CA ARG A 121 -1.01 8.55 -0.07
C ARG A 121 -2.40 8.41 -0.67
N HIS A 122 -3.41 8.04 0.12
CA HIS A 122 -4.80 8.00 -0.32
C HIS A 122 -5.31 9.40 -0.69
N GLU A 123 -4.98 10.43 0.11
CA GLU A 123 -5.30 11.83 -0.19
C GLU A 123 -4.64 12.27 -1.50
N MET A 124 -3.36 11.95 -1.70
CA MET A 124 -2.65 12.24 -2.95
C MET A 124 -3.27 11.52 -4.15
N ALA A 125 -3.72 10.28 -4.00
CA ALA A 125 -4.40 9.54 -5.06
C ALA A 125 -5.74 10.22 -5.45
N ASP A 126 -6.56 10.62 -4.49
CA ASP A 126 -7.79 11.38 -4.76
C ASP A 126 -7.50 12.70 -5.49
N LEU A 127 -6.49 13.45 -5.04
CA LEU A 127 -6.07 14.69 -5.71
C LEU A 127 -5.63 14.45 -7.16
N ARG A 128 -4.93 13.33 -7.44
CA ARG A 128 -4.56 12.96 -8.82
C ARG A 128 -5.80 12.71 -9.68
N TYR A 129 -6.79 11.97 -9.18
CA TYR A 129 -8.03 11.72 -9.91
C TYR A 129 -8.87 12.99 -10.09
N ALA A 130 -8.86 13.91 -9.12
CA ALA A 130 -9.49 15.21 -9.25
C ALA A 130 -8.86 16.05 -10.37
N VAL A 131 -7.53 16.14 -10.41
CA VAL A 131 -6.79 16.84 -11.50
C VAL A 131 -7.07 16.19 -12.85
N LEU A 132 -7.06 14.85 -12.94
CA LEU A 132 -7.35 14.14 -14.17
C LEU A 132 -8.76 14.41 -14.69
N ARG A 133 -9.77 14.39 -13.80
CA ARG A 133 -11.14 14.76 -14.16
C ARG A 133 -11.19 16.18 -14.71
N ASP A 134 -10.61 17.15 -14.02
CA ASP A 134 -10.69 18.57 -14.42
C ASP A 134 -10.06 18.81 -15.79
N VAL A 135 -8.90 18.20 -16.02
CA VAL A 135 -8.19 18.29 -17.30
C VAL A 135 -8.97 17.59 -18.41
N ASN A 136 -9.52 16.40 -18.16
CA ASN A 136 -10.29 15.66 -19.16
C ASN A 136 -11.58 16.38 -19.55
N THR A 137 -12.31 16.93 -18.56
CA THR A 137 -13.51 17.74 -18.80
C THR A 137 -13.17 18.99 -19.59
N GLN A 138 -12.17 19.75 -19.15
CA GLN A 138 -11.78 20.99 -19.81
C GLN A 138 -11.25 20.74 -21.23
N TYR A 139 -10.46 19.68 -21.43
CA TYR A 139 -9.97 19.28 -22.74
C TYR A 139 -11.13 18.86 -23.67
N ALA A 140 -12.10 18.09 -23.17
CA ALA A 140 -13.26 17.67 -23.94
C ALA A 140 -14.09 18.89 -24.40
N GLU A 141 -14.32 19.87 -23.53
CA GLU A 141 -15.01 21.11 -23.89
C GLU A 141 -14.27 21.90 -24.98
N VAL A 142 -12.95 22.00 -24.90
CA VAL A 142 -12.12 22.65 -25.93
C VAL A 142 -12.24 21.90 -27.26
N TYR A 143 -12.16 20.58 -27.26
CA TYR A 143 -12.33 19.76 -28.45
C TYR A 143 -13.72 19.93 -29.07
N ILE A 144 -14.79 19.90 -28.27
CA ILE A 144 -16.17 20.09 -28.75
C ILE A 144 -16.34 21.47 -29.40
N LEU A 145 -15.79 22.52 -28.79
CA LEU A 145 -15.83 23.86 -29.36
C LEU A 145 -15.04 23.96 -30.67
N GLN A 146 -13.91 23.25 -30.80
CA GLN A 146 -13.17 23.14 -32.06
C GLN A 146 -14.05 22.55 -33.18
N GLU A 147 -14.73 21.43 -32.89
CA GLU A 147 -15.64 20.78 -33.85
C GLU A 147 -16.86 21.65 -34.18
N LYS A 148 -17.46 22.30 -33.18
CA LYS A 148 -18.58 23.24 -33.40
C LYS A 148 -18.17 24.42 -34.27
N ILE A 149 -16.99 25.00 -34.05
CA ILE A 149 -16.47 26.09 -34.88
C ILE A 149 -16.26 25.62 -36.32
N ALA A 150 -15.67 24.44 -36.52
CA ALA A 150 -15.48 23.88 -37.86
C ALA A 150 -16.84 23.70 -38.57
N PHE A 151 -17.80 23.08 -37.88
CA PHE A 151 -19.15 22.83 -38.39
C PHE A 151 -19.90 24.13 -38.73
N THR A 152 -19.98 25.08 -37.79
CA THR A 152 -20.66 26.37 -38.01
C THR A 152 -19.95 27.19 -39.10
N SER A 153 -18.62 27.09 -39.24
CA SER A 153 -17.89 27.76 -40.32
C SER A 153 -18.22 27.19 -41.71
N GLU A 154 -18.38 25.88 -41.82
CA GLU A 154 -18.79 25.21 -43.07
C GLU A 154 -20.22 25.59 -43.45
N ARG A 155 -21.13 25.63 -42.46
CA ARG A 155 -22.51 26.08 -42.64
C ARG A 155 -22.59 27.53 -43.09
N LEU A 156 -21.80 28.42 -42.48
CA LEU A 156 -21.74 29.82 -42.87
C LEU A 156 -21.22 29.96 -44.31
N ALA A 157 -20.14 29.26 -44.68
CA ALA A 157 -19.60 29.30 -46.03
C ALA A 157 -20.61 28.79 -47.08
N ALA A 158 -21.34 27.71 -46.77
CA ALA A 158 -22.40 27.20 -47.64
C ALA A 158 -23.57 28.20 -47.76
N ALA A 159 -23.99 28.82 -46.66
CA ALA A 159 -25.05 29.82 -46.65
C ALA A 159 -24.66 31.08 -47.45
N GLU A 160 -23.42 31.55 -47.34
CA GLU A 160 -22.89 32.69 -48.10
C GLU A 160 -22.81 32.40 -49.61
N ASP A 161 -22.38 31.20 -50.01
CA ASP A 161 -22.36 30.78 -51.41
C ASP A 161 -23.78 30.67 -52.01
N GLU A 162 -24.73 30.10 -51.26
CA GLU A 162 -26.14 30.05 -51.67
C GLU A 162 -26.77 31.44 -51.76
N LEU A 163 -26.45 32.34 -50.82
CA LEU A 163 -26.90 33.72 -50.83
C LEU A 163 -26.38 34.46 -52.07
N SER A 164 -25.08 34.34 -52.38
CA SER A 164 -24.48 34.95 -53.57
C SER A 164 -25.14 34.48 -54.86
N LYS A 165 -25.42 33.17 -54.99
CA LYS A 165 -26.12 32.59 -56.14
C LYS A 165 -27.55 33.13 -56.27
N ASN A 166 -28.27 33.32 -55.17
CA ASN A 166 -29.64 33.80 -55.18
C ASN A 166 -29.74 35.32 -55.38
N GLU A 167 -28.78 36.11 -54.92
CA GLU A 167 -28.66 37.53 -55.25
C GLU A 167 -28.51 37.75 -56.77
N LEU A 168 -27.71 36.92 -57.46
CA LEU A 168 -27.61 36.94 -58.93
C LEU A 168 -28.95 36.57 -59.60
N ARG A 169 -29.71 35.64 -59.02
CA ARG A 169 -31.03 35.24 -59.53
C ARG A 169 -32.08 36.33 -59.36
N LEU A 170 -32.02 37.11 -58.28
CA LEU A 170 -32.89 38.28 -58.07
C LEU A 170 -32.68 39.34 -59.16
N ILE A 171 -31.42 39.64 -59.50
CA ILE A 171 -31.10 40.58 -60.60
C ILE A 171 -31.71 40.10 -61.93
N SER A 172 -31.76 38.77 -62.13
CA SER A 172 -32.39 38.17 -63.32
C SER A 172 -33.93 38.00 -63.23
N GLY A 173 -34.57 38.46 -62.14
CA GLY A 173 -36.01 38.37 -61.91
C GLY A 173 -36.53 36.97 -61.54
N LYS A 174 -35.64 36.06 -61.13
CA LYS A 174 -35.95 34.64 -60.86
C LYS A 174 -36.04 34.29 -59.37
N ALA A 175 -35.84 35.26 -58.48
CA ALA A 175 -35.93 35.10 -57.03
C ALA A 175 -36.69 36.27 -56.40
N ASN A 176 -37.20 36.10 -55.17
CA ASN A 176 -37.93 37.13 -54.43
C ASN A 176 -37.03 37.81 -53.38
N GLN A 177 -37.22 39.11 -53.15
CA GLN A 177 -36.47 39.87 -52.15
C GLN A 177 -36.66 39.32 -50.73
N ALA A 178 -37.88 38.88 -50.40
CA ALA A 178 -38.18 38.31 -49.09
C ALA A 178 -37.39 37.03 -48.77
N ASP A 179 -37.00 36.25 -49.78
CA ASP A 179 -36.20 35.04 -49.59
C ASP A 179 -34.71 35.39 -49.37
N ILE A 180 -34.21 36.42 -50.04
CA ILE A 180 -32.86 36.96 -49.81
C ILE A 180 -32.73 37.54 -48.41
N ASP A 181 -33.74 38.29 -47.94
CA ASP A 181 -33.72 38.87 -46.60
C ASP A 181 -33.66 37.76 -45.53
N LYS A 182 -34.38 36.65 -45.72
CA LYS A 182 -34.29 35.46 -44.84
C LYS A 182 -32.90 34.82 -44.87
N MET A 183 -32.30 34.68 -46.05
CA MET A 183 -30.94 34.12 -46.18
C MET A 183 -29.89 35.01 -45.52
N LYS A 184 -30.04 36.35 -45.61
CA LYS A 184 -29.17 37.31 -44.90
C LYS A 184 -29.27 37.14 -43.39
N SER A 185 -30.49 37.11 -42.86
CA SER A 185 -30.71 36.90 -41.43
C SER A 185 -30.12 35.56 -40.94
N ALA A 186 -30.21 34.49 -41.73
CA ALA A 186 -29.61 33.20 -41.39
C ALA A 186 -28.08 33.24 -41.36
N ALA A 187 -27.44 33.90 -42.35
CA ALA A 187 -25.99 34.09 -42.37
C ALA A 187 -25.50 34.98 -41.21
N GLU A 188 -26.24 36.03 -40.86
CA GLU A 188 -25.95 36.89 -39.70
C GLU A 188 -26.05 36.11 -38.38
N ALA A 189 -27.06 35.23 -38.25
CA ALA A 189 -27.20 34.35 -37.09
C ALA A 189 -26.01 33.39 -36.96
N LEU A 190 -25.61 32.72 -38.04
CA LEU A 190 -24.43 31.83 -38.06
C LEU A 190 -23.13 32.60 -37.77
N THR A 191 -22.99 33.83 -38.25
CA THR A 191 -21.83 34.70 -37.96
C THR A 191 -21.75 35.05 -36.47
N THR A 192 -22.90 35.34 -35.86
CA THR A 192 -23.01 35.63 -34.42
C THR A 192 -22.65 34.39 -33.60
N GLU A 193 -23.23 33.24 -33.94
CA GLU A 193 -22.96 31.96 -33.29
C GLU A 193 -21.46 31.58 -33.39
N LEU A 194 -20.86 31.70 -34.58
CA LEU A 194 -19.44 31.43 -34.78
C LEU A 194 -18.55 32.34 -33.92
N SER A 195 -18.93 33.60 -33.75
CA SER A 195 -18.19 34.57 -32.94
C SER A 195 -18.27 34.23 -31.45
N GLU A 196 -19.44 33.81 -30.97
CA GLU A 196 -19.65 33.34 -29.60
C GLU A 196 -18.85 32.06 -29.32
N GLN A 197 -18.91 31.08 -30.23
CA GLN A 197 -18.16 29.83 -30.11
C GLN A 197 -16.64 30.08 -30.09
N LYS A 198 -16.12 30.95 -30.97
CA LYS A 198 -14.69 31.33 -30.97
C LYS A 198 -14.26 32.01 -29.68
N ARG A 199 -15.09 32.89 -29.12
CA ARG A 199 -14.79 33.53 -27.83
C ARG A 199 -14.76 32.52 -26.70
N SER A 200 -15.73 31.62 -26.64
CA SER A 200 -15.78 30.52 -25.68
C SER A 200 -14.59 29.57 -25.83
N PHE A 201 -14.14 29.31 -27.05
CA PHE A 201 -12.97 28.48 -27.33
C PHE A 201 -11.69 29.08 -26.75
N GLU A 202 -11.46 30.39 -26.92
CA GLU A 202 -10.30 31.04 -26.31
C GLU A 202 -10.36 31.07 -24.77
N ASP A 203 -11.53 31.31 -24.17
CA ASP A 203 -11.71 31.22 -22.70
C ASP A 203 -11.39 29.81 -22.19
N LYS A 204 -11.89 28.78 -22.87
CA LYS A 204 -11.68 27.39 -22.47
C LYS A 204 -10.24 26.93 -22.71
N LYS A 205 -9.56 27.44 -23.74
CA LYS A 205 -8.12 27.20 -23.95
C LYS A 205 -7.26 27.87 -22.90
N GLN A 206 -7.62 29.06 -22.44
CA GLN A 206 -6.94 29.71 -21.33
C GLN A 206 -7.03 28.87 -20.06
N LYS A 207 -8.24 28.42 -19.70
CA LYS A 207 -8.46 27.52 -18.55
C LYS A 207 -7.66 26.22 -18.66
N LEU A 208 -7.62 25.61 -19.85
CA LEU A 208 -6.80 24.42 -20.09
C LEU A 208 -5.30 24.73 -19.91
N SER A 209 -4.84 25.87 -20.42
CA SER A 209 -3.45 26.33 -20.30
C SER A 209 -3.04 26.49 -18.85
N ASP A 210 -3.91 27.06 -18.03
CA ASP A 210 -3.68 27.26 -16.60
C ASP A 210 -3.56 25.92 -15.85
N LEU A 211 -4.39 24.93 -16.22
CA LEU A 211 -4.34 23.58 -15.63
C LEU A 211 -3.05 22.83 -15.99
N ILE A 212 -2.65 22.85 -17.27
CA ILE A 212 -1.52 22.05 -17.75
C ILE A 212 -0.17 22.77 -17.65
N GLY A 213 -0.15 24.09 -17.41
CA GLY A 213 1.06 24.91 -17.36
C GLY A 213 1.73 25.13 -18.72
N LEU A 214 1.00 24.97 -19.82
CA LEU A 214 1.43 25.18 -21.20
C LEU A 214 0.41 26.07 -21.90
N ASP A 215 0.88 27.18 -22.47
CA ASP A 215 0.03 28.06 -23.28
C ASP A 215 -0.39 27.35 -24.58
N VAL A 216 -1.68 26.99 -24.65
CA VAL A 216 -2.29 26.37 -25.83
C VAL A 216 -3.15 27.34 -26.64
N THR A 217 -3.18 28.63 -26.28
CA THR A 217 -3.99 29.66 -26.96
C THR A 217 -3.56 29.88 -28.42
N SER A 218 -2.31 29.59 -28.79
CA SER A 218 -1.82 29.78 -30.16
C SER A 218 -1.16 28.53 -30.76
N GLY A 219 -1.55 28.17 -31.98
CA GLY A 219 -0.88 27.14 -32.78
C GLY A 219 -1.14 25.68 -32.38
N TYR A 220 -2.12 25.42 -31.51
CA TYR A 220 -2.52 24.07 -31.10
C TYR A 220 -3.86 23.63 -31.70
N SER A 221 -3.93 22.36 -32.08
CA SER A 221 -5.15 21.64 -32.42
C SER A 221 -5.32 20.45 -31.49
N PHE A 222 -6.57 20.10 -31.18
CA PHE A 222 -6.90 19.10 -30.17
C PHE A 222 -7.39 17.81 -30.82
N LEU A 223 -6.80 16.68 -30.40
CA LEU A 223 -7.23 15.36 -30.83
C LEU A 223 -8.50 14.92 -30.09
N ASN A 224 -9.34 14.11 -30.74
CA ASN A 224 -10.57 13.59 -30.13
C ASN A 224 -10.28 12.80 -28.84
N ASN A 225 -10.92 13.21 -27.74
CA ASN A 225 -10.86 12.52 -26.46
C ASN A 225 -12.20 11.85 -26.07
N LEU A 226 -13.26 12.08 -26.84
CA LEU A 226 -14.59 11.56 -26.51
C LEU A 226 -14.63 10.04 -26.70
N LYS A 227 -15.09 9.34 -25.67
CA LYS A 227 -15.26 7.88 -25.65
C LYS A 227 -16.73 7.54 -25.82
N SER A 228 -17.00 6.51 -26.62
CA SER A 228 -18.34 5.91 -26.79
C SER A 228 -18.40 4.52 -26.16
N LEU A 229 -17.64 4.32 -25.07
CA LEU A 229 -17.54 3.03 -24.38
C LEU A 229 -18.86 2.70 -23.68
N TYR A 230 -19.41 1.52 -23.90
CA TYR A 230 -20.46 0.99 -23.03
C TYR A 230 -19.82 0.30 -21.83
N LEU A 231 -20.27 0.62 -20.61
CA LEU A 231 -19.83 -0.06 -19.40
C LEU A 231 -20.84 -1.14 -19.01
N PRO A 232 -20.49 -2.44 -19.11
CA PRO A 232 -21.40 -3.52 -18.72
C PRO A 232 -21.70 -3.54 -17.22
N ARG A 233 -22.94 -3.88 -16.86
CA ARG A 233 -23.38 -3.94 -15.43
C ARG A 233 -22.63 -4.99 -14.62
N GLU A 234 -22.17 -6.05 -15.27
CA GLU A 234 -21.35 -7.09 -14.64
C GLU A 234 -20.04 -6.56 -14.03
N ASN A 235 -19.54 -5.42 -14.50
CA ASN A 235 -18.33 -4.79 -13.97
C ASN A 235 -18.58 -3.95 -12.70
N LEU A 236 -19.85 -3.65 -12.36
CA LEU A 236 -20.18 -2.73 -11.27
C LEU A 236 -19.65 -3.20 -9.91
N GLU A 237 -19.76 -4.50 -9.60
CA GLU A 237 -19.24 -5.05 -8.33
C GLU A 237 -17.71 -4.97 -8.26
N GLY A 238 -17.02 -5.20 -9.38
CA GLY A 238 -15.56 -5.03 -9.47
C GLY A 238 -15.14 -3.58 -9.25
N ILE A 239 -15.90 -2.64 -9.82
CA ILE A 239 -15.70 -1.20 -9.64
C ILE A 239 -15.93 -0.82 -8.18
N ILE A 240 -17.05 -1.21 -7.56
CA ILE A 240 -17.35 -0.95 -6.14
C ILE A 240 -16.23 -1.48 -5.24
N SER A 241 -15.75 -2.69 -5.50
CA SER A 241 -14.67 -3.31 -4.73
C SER A 241 -13.35 -2.54 -4.88
N HIS A 242 -13.05 -2.06 -6.09
CA HIS A 242 -11.89 -1.20 -6.34
C HIS A 242 -12.02 0.14 -5.61
N THR A 243 -13.20 0.76 -5.65
CA THR A 243 -13.47 2.03 -4.98
C THR A 243 -13.30 1.89 -3.46
N LEU A 244 -13.91 0.88 -2.85
CA LEU A 244 -13.77 0.61 -1.40
C LEU A 244 -12.33 0.31 -0.97
N LYS A 245 -11.46 -0.12 -1.87
CA LYS A 245 -10.05 -0.34 -1.54
C LYS A 245 -9.24 0.96 -1.56
N ASN A 246 -9.59 1.88 -2.45
CA ASN A 246 -8.74 3.03 -2.78
C ASN A 246 -9.29 4.38 -2.29
N ASP A 247 -10.59 4.45 -1.98
CA ASP A 247 -11.23 5.68 -1.51
C ASP A 247 -10.62 6.18 -0.20
N HIS A 248 -10.30 7.48 -0.17
CA HIS A 248 -9.62 8.10 0.95
C HIS A 248 -10.50 8.19 2.20
N SER A 249 -11.76 8.62 2.06
CA SER A 249 -12.68 8.82 3.19
C SER A 249 -12.99 7.49 3.87
N PHE A 250 -13.23 6.45 3.07
CA PHE A 250 -13.45 5.11 3.58
C PHE A 250 -12.18 4.52 4.22
N TYR A 251 -10.99 4.75 3.65
CA TYR A 251 -9.73 4.38 4.29
C TYR A 251 -9.58 5.03 5.66
N VAL A 252 -9.85 6.34 5.79
CA VAL A 252 -9.78 7.06 7.08
C VAL A 252 -10.77 6.50 8.10
N ALA A 253 -12.02 6.25 7.71
CA ALA A 253 -13.03 5.67 8.59
C ALA A 253 -12.62 4.27 9.06
N LYS A 254 -12.07 3.45 8.15
CA LYS A 254 -11.55 2.12 8.44
C LYS A 254 -10.33 2.15 9.38
N ALA A 255 -9.39 3.06 9.15
CA ALA A 255 -8.23 3.26 10.03
C ALA A 255 -8.65 3.70 11.44
N THR A 256 -9.65 4.58 11.54
CA THR A 256 -10.19 5.05 12.81
C THR A 256 -10.86 3.93 13.59
N ALA A 257 -11.74 3.15 12.94
CA ALA A 257 -12.39 1.99 13.56
C ALA A 257 -11.37 0.94 14.03
N SER A 258 -10.34 0.68 13.21
CA SER A 258 -9.31 -0.29 13.55
C SER A 258 -8.41 0.18 14.69
N THR A 259 -8.05 1.46 14.73
CA THR A 259 -7.31 2.05 15.85
C THR A 259 -8.11 1.94 17.15
N ALA A 260 -9.40 2.25 17.10
CA ALA A 260 -10.28 2.12 18.27
C ALA A 260 -10.42 0.66 18.73
N LEU A 261 -10.44 -0.31 17.80
CA LEU A 261 -10.45 -1.73 18.14
C LEU A 261 -9.14 -2.19 18.78
N LEU A 262 -7.99 -1.74 18.29
CA LEU A 262 -6.69 -2.01 18.91
C LEU A 262 -6.64 -1.47 20.34
N ASN A 263 -7.11 -0.24 20.55
CA ASN A 263 -7.20 0.36 21.89
C ASN A 263 -8.12 -0.45 22.81
N LEU A 264 -9.30 -0.85 22.32
CA LEU A 264 -10.23 -1.71 23.08
C LEU A 264 -9.58 -3.04 23.47
N ASN A 265 -8.90 -3.71 22.53
CA ASN A 265 -8.21 -4.97 22.79
C ASN A 265 -7.08 -4.81 23.82
N ALA A 266 -6.30 -3.73 23.73
CA ALA A 266 -5.23 -3.44 24.67
C ALA A 266 -5.78 -3.23 26.08
N TYR A 267 -6.81 -2.38 26.23
CA TYR A 267 -7.43 -2.13 27.52
C TYR A 267 -8.13 -3.38 28.10
N GLU A 268 -8.79 -4.18 27.27
CA GLU A 268 -9.38 -5.45 27.71
C GLU A 268 -8.32 -6.43 28.20
N SER A 269 -7.22 -6.61 27.46
CA SER A 269 -6.13 -7.51 27.83
C SER A 269 -5.49 -7.09 29.16
N LEU A 270 -5.15 -5.80 29.29
CA LEU A 270 -4.60 -5.23 30.52
C LEU A 270 -5.53 -5.43 31.72
N MET A 271 -6.82 -5.12 31.58
CA MET A 271 -7.78 -5.29 32.67
C MET A 271 -8.04 -6.77 33.00
N LYS A 272 -8.04 -7.66 32.00
CA LYS A 272 -8.19 -9.09 32.21
C LYS A 272 -7.00 -9.69 32.95
N ASN A 273 -5.77 -9.27 32.61
CA ASN A 273 -4.57 -9.69 33.32
C ASN A 273 -4.56 -9.21 34.78
N GLN A 274 -5.03 -8.00 35.03
CA GLN A 274 -5.06 -7.42 36.38
C GLN A 274 -6.20 -7.96 37.26
N TYR A 275 -7.40 -8.11 36.70
CA TYR A 275 -8.62 -8.35 37.47
C TYR A 275 -9.22 -9.74 37.26
N GLY A 276 -8.70 -10.53 36.31
CA GLY A 276 -9.10 -11.91 36.05
C GLY A 276 -10.60 -12.07 35.86
N SER A 277 -11.21 -13.00 36.61
CA SER A 277 -12.65 -13.33 36.52
C SER A 277 -13.59 -12.18 36.91
N LYS A 278 -13.08 -11.06 37.41
CA LYS A 278 -13.89 -9.86 37.68
C LYS A 278 -14.29 -9.14 36.38
N MET A 279 -13.62 -9.40 35.26
CA MET A 279 -14.01 -8.88 33.94
C MET A 279 -15.31 -9.51 33.42
N ASP A 280 -15.73 -10.67 33.94
CA ASP A 280 -16.94 -11.38 33.49
C ASP A 280 -18.23 -10.54 33.60
N TYR A 281 -18.25 -9.55 34.50
CA TYR A 281 -19.36 -8.61 34.65
C TYR A 281 -19.64 -7.79 33.39
N ILE A 282 -18.59 -7.48 32.62
CA ILE A 282 -18.65 -6.59 31.46
C ILE A 282 -18.28 -7.25 30.13
N GLN A 283 -17.69 -8.45 30.15
CA GLN A 283 -17.20 -9.16 28.98
C GLN A 283 -18.25 -9.34 27.88
N ASN A 284 -19.52 -9.55 28.23
CA ASN A 284 -20.60 -9.68 27.26
C ASN A 284 -20.78 -8.40 26.43
N PHE A 285 -20.70 -7.21 27.04
CA PHE A 285 -20.83 -5.94 26.31
C PHE A 285 -19.63 -5.70 25.38
N ILE A 286 -18.43 -6.05 25.84
CA ILE A 286 -17.21 -5.97 25.02
C ILE A 286 -17.33 -6.89 23.80
N ASN A 287 -17.77 -8.14 24.01
CA ASN A 287 -17.99 -9.09 22.92
C ASN A 287 -19.09 -8.63 21.97
N MET A 288 -20.15 -8.00 22.48
CA MET A 288 -21.21 -7.41 21.65
C MET A 288 -20.66 -6.30 20.75
N ALA A 289 -19.89 -5.37 21.31
CA ALA A 289 -19.24 -4.32 20.53
C ALA A 289 -18.33 -4.90 19.44
N LYS A 290 -17.44 -5.83 19.80
CA LYS A 290 -16.53 -6.51 18.87
C LYS A 290 -17.25 -7.24 17.74
N SER A 291 -18.44 -7.76 18.02
CA SER A 291 -19.27 -8.46 17.03
C SER A 291 -20.10 -7.51 16.16
N GLY A 292 -19.98 -6.19 16.34
CA GLY A 292 -20.79 -5.18 15.62
C GLY A 292 -22.25 -5.14 16.05
N MET A 293 -22.59 -5.66 17.24
CA MET A 293 -23.95 -5.61 17.78
C MET A 293 -24.20 -4.29 18.52
N GLU A 294 -25.46 -3.86 18.56
CA GLU A 294 -25.85 -2.67 19.31
C GLU A 294 -25.66 -2.90 20.82
N VAL A 295 -24.93 -2.01 21.47
CA VAL A 295 -24.60 -2.08 22.91
C VAL A 295 -25.47 -1.09 23.68
N ASP A 296 -26.21 -1.57 24.68
CA ASP A 296 -26.87 -0.70 25.65
C ASP A 296 -25.83 -0.12 26.62
N TYR A 297 -25.37 1.09 26.33
CA TYR A 297 -24.35 1.78 27.13
C TYR A 297 -24.81 2.18 28.53
N ALA A 298 -26.12 2.29 28.77
CA ALA A 298 -26.64 2.56 30.10
C ALA A 298 -26.59 1.30 30.96
N ALA A 299 -27.00 0.15 30.40
CA ALA A 299 -26.87 -1.15 31.05
C ALA A 299 -25.39 -1.53 31.26
N PHE A 300 -24.54 -1.24 30.28
CA PHE A 300 -23.10 -1.46 30.38
C PHE A 300 -22.49 -0.61 31.51
N GLN A 301 -22.83 0.68 31.61
CA GLN A 301 -22.32 1.54 32.70
C GLN A 301 -22.72 1.02 34.08
N LEU A 302 -23.95 0.51 34.24
CA LEU A 302 -24.40 -0.08 35.50
C LEU A 302 -23.58 -1.33 35.87
N LYS A 303 -23.37 -2.24 34.91
CA LYS A 303 -22.55 -3.45 35.11
C LYS A 303 -21.08 -3.14 35.35
N TYR A 304 -20.59 -2.07 34.73
CA TYR A 304 -19.25 -1.56 34.98
C TYR A 304 -19.09 -1.04 36.41
N LYS A 305 -20.09 -0.30 36.93
CA LYS A 305 -20.09 0.12 38.34
C LYS A 305 -20.16 -1.07 39.30
N GLU A 306 -20.97 -2.08 39.02
CA GLU A 306 -21.02 -3.32 39.82
C GLU A 306 -19.66 -4.04 39.84
N MET A 307 -18.92 -4.05 38.72
CA MET A 307 -17.56 -4.58 38.66
C MET A 307 -16.61 -3.79 39.56
N LEU A 308 -16.63 -2.46 39.47
CA LEU A 308 -15.79 -1.59 40.32
C LEU A 308 -16.09 -1.80 41.81
N GLU A 309 -17.36 -1.88 42.19
CA GLU A 309 -17.76 -2.21 43.57
C GLU A 309 -17.24 -3.59 44.02
N ALA A 310 -17.26 -4.58 43.13
CA ALA A 310 -16.75 -5.92 43.40
C ALA A 310 -15.21 -5.98 43.49
N LEU A 311 -14.51 -5.03 42.87
CA LEU A 311 -13.06 -4.83 42.97
C LEU A 311 -12.66 -4.13 44.27
N ASP A 312 -13.46 -3.16 44.74
CA ASP A 312 -13.21 -2.42 45.98
C ASP A 312 -13.58 -3.20 47.24
N LYS A 313 -14.50 -4.17 47.14
CA LYS A 313 -15.02 -4.95 48.28
C LYS A 313 -13.94 -5.56 49.19
N PRO A 314 -12.84 -6.18 48.69
CA PRO A 314 -11.78 -6.73 49.54
C PRO A 314 -10.99 -5.66 50.32
N TRP A 315 -10.97 -4.43 49.83
CA TRP A 315 -10.24 -3.29 50.39
C TRP A 315 -11.10 -2.43 51.32
N SER A 316 -12.41 -2.67 51.32
CA SER A 316 -13.34 -2.03 52.24
C SER A 316 -13.27 -2.68 53.63
N GLY A 317 -12.68 -1.97 54.61
CA GLY A 317 -12.70 -2.40 56.01
C GLY A 317 -11.45 -2.07 56.83
N LYS A 318 -11.41 -2.57 58.07
CA LYS A 318 -10.28 -2.43 58.99
C LYS A 318 -9.76 -3.79 59.38
N MET A 319 -8.46 -4.02 59.21
CA MET A 319 -7.77 -5.21 59.68
C MET A 319 -7.08 -4.92 61.01
N ARG A 320 -7.29 -5.78 62.01
CA ARG A 320 -6.62 -5.67 63.30
C ARG A 320 -5.46 -6.66 63.36
N ILE A 321 -4.24 -6.14 63.48
CA ILE A 321 -3.04 -6.93 63.74
C ILE A 321 -2.60 -6.59 65.17
N LEU A 322 -2.67 -7.59 66.07
CA LEU A 322 -2.42 -7.43 67.51
C LEU A 322 -3.30 -6.30 68.14
N PHE A 323 -2.69 -5.19 68.56
CA PHE A 323 -3.37 -4.05 69.19
C PHE A 323 -3.63 -2.88 68.23
N PHE A 324 -3.08 -2.92 67.01
CA PHE A 324 -3.20 -1.85 66.02
C PHE A 324 -4.30 -2.17 65.00
N THR A 325 -5.06 -1.14 64.61
CA THR A 325 -6.10 -1.23 63.59
C THR A 325 -5.62 -0.48 62.35
N PHE A 326 -5.45 -1.19 61.25
CA PHE A 326 -5.06 -0.64 59.95
C PHE A 326 -6.29 -0.61 59.05
N THR A 327 -6.42 0.42 58.21
CA THR A 327 -7.38 0.36 57.10
C THR A 327 -6.87 -0.64 56.07
N MET A 328 -7.75 -1.45 55.48
CA MET A 328 -7.38 -2.41 54.43
C MET A 328 -6.73 -1.72 53.22
N GLU A 329 -7.02 -0.43 52.98
CA GLU A 329 -6.37 0.43 51.99
C GLU A 329 -4.86 0.56 52.17
N TRP A 330 -4.33 0.47 53.40
CA TRP A 330 -2.87 0.51 53.64
C TRP A 330 -2.14 -0.71 53.06
N PHE A 331 -2.86 -1.82 52.86
CA PHE A 331 -2.31 -3.04 52.26
C PHE A 331 -2.46 -3.09 50.73
N LYS A 332 -3.07 -2.05 50.12
CA LYS A 332 -3.21 -1.94 48.65
C LYS A 332 -1.85 -1.84 47.95
N GLY A 333 -0.82 -1.37 48.67
CA GLY A 333 0.60 -1.38 48.25
C GLY A 333 0.93 -0.45 47.08
N GLU A 334 2.22 -0.09 46.95
CA GLU A 334 2.77 0.63 45.78
C GLU A 334 3.37 -0.33 44.73
N ILE A 335 3.28 -1.65 44.98
CA ILE A 335 3.97 -2.71 44.23
C ILE A 335 2.91 -3.54 43.51
N SER A 336 2.50 -3.08 42.33
CA SER A 336 1.97 -3.87 41.20
C SER A 336 1.14 -2.94 40.31
N GLY A 337 1.76 -2.21 39.38
CA GLY A 337 1.12 -1.62 38.18
C GLY A 337 -0.17 -0.78 38.30
N THR A 338 -0.70 -0.53 39.49
CA THR A 338 -2.11 -0.14 39.73
C THR A 338 -2.42 1.32 39.47
N ARG A 339 -1.41 2.20 39.37
CA ARG A 339 -1.66 3.63 39.10
C ARG A 339 -2.20 3.91 37.70
N TYR A 340 -1.84 3.12 36.69
CA TYR A 340 -2.24 3.44 35.30
C TYR A 340 -3.72 3.16 35.00
N ILE A 341 -4.35 2.17 35.66
CA ILE A 341 -5.77 1.85 35.48
C ILE A 341 -6.65 2.50 36.57
N GLU A 342 -6.07 2.87 37.72
CA GLU A 342 -6.79 3.64 38.74
C GLU A 342 -7.04 5.11 38.32
N ASP A 343 -6.15 5.69 37.49
CA ASP A 343 -6.35 7.04 36.95
C ASP A 343 -7.39 7.09 35.80
N GLU A 344 -7.57 6.00 35.03
CA GLU A 344 -8.59 5.87 33.96
C GLU A 344 -9.61 4.76 34.27
N MET A 345 -10.33 4.90 35.40
CA MET A 345 -11.26 3.89 35.92
C MET A 345 -12.30 3.39 34.91
N TYR A 346 -12.65 4.17 33.87
CA TYR A 346 -13.63 3.83 32.83
C TYR A 346 -13.01 3.49 31.45
N ALA A 347 -11.70 3.26 31.35
CA ALA A 347 -10.99 3.11 30.07
C ALA A 347 -11.59 2.07 29.10
N VAL A 348 -11.95 0.87 29.57
CA VAL A 348 -12.59 -0.15 28.71
C VAL A 348 -13.98 0.27 28.27
N TYR A 349 -14.74 0.92 29.14
CA TYR A 349 -16.07 1.42 28.80
C TYR A 349 -15.99 2.51 27.71
N THR A 350 -15.07 3.47 27.86
CA THR A 350 -14.86 4.55 26.88
C THR A 350 -14.31 4.01 25.57
N ALA A 351 -13.31 3.13 25.60
CA ALA A 351 -12.76 2.50 24.39
C ALA A 351 -13.82 1.68 23.62
N CYS A 352 -14.72 1.01 24.34
CA CYS A 352 -15.82 0.26 23.73
C CYS A 352 -16.84 1.18 23.03
N MET A 353 -17.14 2.34 23.65
CA MET A 353 -17.97 3.37 23.05
C MET A 353 -17.33 3.96 21.79
N GLU A 354 -16.05 4.33 21.88
CA GLU A 354 -15.28 4.90 20.78
C GLU A 354 -15.19 3.93 19.59
N TYR A 355 -14.90 2.66 19.85
CA TYR A 355 -14.88 1.63 18.81
C TYR A 355 -16.24 1.45 18.15
N SER A 356 -17.33 1.35 18.92
CA SER A 356 -18.65 1.13 18.33
C SER A 356 -19.13 2.35 17.53
N ALA A 357 -18.78 3.57 17.96
CA ALA A 357 -19.06 4.79 17.20
C ALA A 357 -18.27 4.80 15.89
N ALA A 358 -16.96 4.54 15.94
CA ALA A 358 -16.09 4.50 14.76
C ALA A 358 -16.48 3.38 13.79
N LYS A 359 -16.90 2.21 14.30
CA LYS A 359 -17.37 1.10 13.47
C LYS A 359 -18.67 1.43 12.76
N LYS A 360 -19.60 2.09 13.46
CA LYS A 360 -20.84 2.56 12.85
C LYS A 360 -20.58 3.60 11.75
N GLU A 361 -19.68 4.55 12.00
CA GLU A 361 -19.25 5.52 10.99
C GLU A 361 -18.62 4.84 9.77
N GLN A 362 -17.73 3.86 9.97
CA GLN A 362 -17.15 3.07 8.89
C GLN A 362 -18.25 2.38 8.04
N ASP A 363 -19.23 1.74 8.67
CA ASP A 363 -20.30 1.02 7.98
C ASP A 363 -21.25 1.99 7.25
N GLU A 364 -21.48 3.18 7.80
CA GLU A 364 -22.24 4.26 7.15
C GLU A 364 -21.51 4.78 5.91
N VAL A 365 -20.21 5.07 6.01
CA VAL A 365 -19.38 5.52 4.87
C VAL A 365 -19.31 4.44 3.78
N GLU A 366 -19.14 3.16 4.14
CA GLU A 366 -19.18 2.07 3.15
C GLU A 366 -20.52 2.05 2.39
N LYS A 367 -21.62 2.11 3.13
CA LYS A 367 -22.97 2.06 2.55
C LYS A 367 -23.24 3.27 1.66
N GLU A 368 -22.85 4.46 2.09
CA GLU A 368 -22.99 5.69 1.31
C GLU A 368 -22.17 5.60 0.01
N LEU A 369 -20.91 5.19 0.09
CA LEU A 369 -20.03 5.07 -1.07
C LEU A 369 -20.55 4.03 -2.08
N ARG A 370 -21.03 2.88 -1.61
CA ARG A 370 -21.70 1.88 -2.47
C ARG A 370 -22.94 2.45 -3.16
N GLY A 371 -23.75 3.21 -2.43
CA GLY A 371 -24.93 3.90 -2.96
C GLY A 371 -24.56 4.91 -4.04
N LEU A 372 -23.60 5.80 -3.75
CA LEU A 372 -23.11 6.82 -4.67
C LEU A 372 -22.56 6.23 -5.97
N VAL A 373 -21.75 5.16 -5.89
CA VAL A 373 -21.23 4.47 -7.08
C VAL A 373 -22.36 3.85 -7.89
N SER A 374 -23.34 3.22 -7.24
CA SER A 374 -24.48 2.60 -7.93
C SER A 374 -25.37 3.64 -8.62
N ASP A 375 -25.71 4.73 -7.93
CA ASP A 375 -26.55 5.80 -8.47
C ASP A 375 -25.85 6.54 -9.61
N SER A 376 -24.56 6.83 -9.46
CA SER A 376 -23.74 7.45 -10.50
C SER A 376 -23.61 6.54 -11.73
N TYR A 377 -23.47 5.23 -11.53
CA TYR A 377 -23.48 4.25 -12.61
C TYR A 377 -24.81 4.25 -13.38
N GLU A 378 -25.96 4.26 -12.71
CA GLU A 378 -27.26 4.28 -13.39
C GLU A 378 -27.48 5.60 -14.16
N ASN A 379 -27.00 6.73 -13.62
CA ASN A 379 -26.98 8.02 -14.33
C ASN A 379 -26.10 7.96 -15.59
N LEU A 380 -24.91 7.35 -15.49
CA LEU A 380 -23.99 7.15 -16.61
C LEU A 380 -24.63 6.29 -17.72
N ILE A 381 -25.28 5.19 -17.36
CA ILE A 381 -25.97 4.32 -18.33
C ILE A 381 -27.16 5.03 -18.99
N THR A 382 -27.88 5.86 -18.23
CA THR A 382 -28.98 6.67 -18.76
C THR A 382 -28.47 7.67 -19.80
N ALA A 383 -27.36 8.36 -19.51
CA ALA A 383 -26.73 9.27 -20.47
C ALA A 383 -26.19 8.54 -21.70
N TYR A 384 -25.61 7.35 -21.55
CA TYR A 384 -25.16 6.53 -22.68
C TYR A 384 -26.33 6.17 -23.61
N LYS A 385 -27.47 5.74 -23.04
CA LYS A 385 -28.68 5.43 -23.82
C LYS A 385 -29.25 6.66 -24.53
N ALA A 386 -29.17 7.83 -23.91
CA ALA A 386 -29.56 9.09 -24.56
C ALA A 386 -28.67 9.42 -25.75
N TYR A 387 -27.35 9.24 -25.63
CA TYR A 387 -26.41 9.34 -26.74
C TYR A 387 -26.72 8.33 -27.86
N GLU A 388 -26.99 7.06 -27.53
CA GLU A 388 -27.33 6.04 -28.52
C GLU A 388 -28.64 6.38 -29.25
N ALA A 389 -29.63 6.92 -28.54
CA ALA A 389 -30.88 7.37 -29.12
C ALA A 389 -30.67 8.58 -30.06
N ALA A 390 -29.93 9.60 -29.63
CA ALA A 390 -29.59 10.76 -30.47
C ALA A 390 -28.86 10.33 -31.74
N ARG A 391 -27.90 9.39 -31.61
CA ARG A 391 -27.16 8.84 -32.77
C ARG A 391 -28.11 8.18 -33.76
N LYS A 392 -29.02 7.34 -33.28
CA LYS A 392 -29.99 6.67 -34.15
C LYS A 392 -30.92 7.66 -34.86
N ILE A 393 -31.35 8.72 -34.18
CA ILE A 393 -32.18 9.77 -34.78
C ILE A 393 -31.40 10.52 -35.87
N SER A 394 -30.11 10.82 -35.64
CA SER A 394 -29.24 11.43 -36.64
C SER A 394 -29.04 10.52 -37.86
N ASP A 395 -28.82 9.21 -37.66
CA ASP A 395 -28.70 8.22 -38.74
C ASP A 395 -30.01 8.17 -39.58
N ASP A 396 -31.18 8.18 -38.93
CA ASP A 396 -32.48 8.21 -39.62
C ASP A 396 -32.69 9.52 -40.41
N ALA A 397 -32.22 10.65 -39.88
CA ALA A 397 -32.26 11.95 -40.56
C ALA A 397 -31.32 12.00 -41.78
N GLU A 398 -30.15 11.35 -41.73
CA GLU A 398 -29.24 11.20 -42.88
C GLU A 398 -29.92 10.47 -44.04
N VAL A 399 -30.57 9.33 -43.73
CA VAL A 399 -31.30 8.53 -44.72
C VAL A 399 -32.43 9.34 -45.36
N LEU A 400 -33.11 10.17 -44.57
CA LEU A 400 -34.14 11.07 -45.08
C LEU A 400 -33.53 12.13 -46.01
N LEU A 401 -32.44 12.77 -45.61
CA LEU A 401 -31.73 13.77 -46.41
C LEU A 401 -31.28 13.19 -47.75
N ASP A 402 -30.71 11.99 -47.77
CA ASP A 402 -30.29 11.31 -48.99
C ASP A 402 -31.47 11.06 -49.94
N LYS A 403 -32.60 10.60 -49.38
CA LYS A 403 -33.83 10.36 -50.15
C LYS A 403 -34.39 11.66 -50.74
N VAL A 404 -34.48 12.73 -49.96
CA VAL A 404 -34.98 14.02 -50.42
C VAL A 404 -34.02 14.64 -51.44
N THR A 405 -32.71 14.49 -51.25
CA THR A 405 -31.68 14.90 -52.22
C THR A 405 -31.84 14.18 -53.55
N ALA A 406 -32.10 12.87 -53.54
CA ALA A 406 -32.36 12.11 -54.75
C ALA A 406 -33.65 12.56 -55.45
N LEU A 407 -34.72 12.83 -54.70
CA LEU A 407 -35.99 13.33 -55.26
C LEU A 407 -35.87 14.73 -55.84
N ASN A 408 -35.12 15.62 -55.19
CA ASN A 408 -34.86 16.97 -55.68
C ASN A 408 -34.06 16.96 -56.98
N LYS A 409 -33.03 16.10 -57.10
CA LYS A 409 -32.28 15.88 -58.35
C LYS A 409 -33.17 15.37 -59.50
N LEU A 410 -34.27 14.69 -59.18
CA LEU A 410 -35.26 14.22 -60.16
C LEU A 410 -36.39 15.23 -60.42
N GLY A 411 -36.36 16.41 -59.78
CA GLY A 411 -37.39 17.45 -59.88
C GLY A 411 -38.72 17.08 -59.20
N ARG A 412 -38.69 16.14 -58.23
CA ARG A 412 -39.88 15.61 -57.53
C ARG A 412 -39.98 16.04 -56.07
N ALA A 413 -39.03 16.84 -55.59
CA ALA A 413 -39.05 17.47 -54.28
C ALA A 413 -38.62 18.93 -54.42
N ASP A 414 -39.24 19.81 -53.67
CA ASP A 414 -38.98 21.25 -53.74
C ASP A 414 -37.70 21.62 -52.98
N TYR A 415 -37.12 22.80 -53.27
CA TYR A 415 -35.93 23.28 -52.56
C TYR A 415 -36.19 23.47 -51.06
N SER A 416 -37.40 23.88 -50.66
CA SER A 416 -37.77 23.98 -49.24
C SER A 416 -37.69 22.63 -48.53
N GLU A 417 -38.19 21.56 -49.16
CA GLU A 417 -38.17 20.22 -48.56
C GLU A 417 -36.74 19.69 -48.39
N LEU A 418 -35.85 19.97 -49.35
CA LEU A 418 -34.43 19.63 -49.25
C LEU A 418 -33.74 20.44 -48.12
N LYS A 419 -34.04 21.74 -48.04
CA LYS A 419 -33.50 22.62 -47.01
C LYS A 419 -33.94 22.17 -45.62
N ASP A 420 -35.22 21.88 -45.42
CA ASP A 420 -35.76 21.44 -44.12
C ASP A 420 -35.15 20.09 -43.69
N ALA A 421 -34.98 19.15 -44.63
CA ALA A 421 -34.30 17.87 -44.35
C ALA A 421 -32.83 18.05 -43.98
N ARG A 422 -32.13 18.99 -44.63
CA ARG A 422 -30.74 19.33 -44.33
C ARG A 422 -30.59 20.01 -42.98
N ASP A 423 -31.39 21.04 -42.71
CA ASP A 423 -31.40 21.78 -41.44
C ASP A 423 -31.68 20.80 -40.28
N SER A 424 -32.62 19.87 -40.46
CA SER A 424 -32.91 18.82 -39.47
C SER A 424 -31.75 17.84 -39.25
N TYR A 425 -31.08 17.38 -40.31
CA TYR A 425 -29.92 16.51 -40.15
C TYR A 425 -28.77 17.20 -39.42
N GLU A 426 -28.49 18.46 -39.79
CA GLU A 426 -27.44 19.28 -39.15
C GLU A 426 -27.72 19.52 -37.65
N GLU A 427 -28.98 19.77 -37.27
CA GLU A 427 -29.40 19.89 -35.86
C GLU A 427 -29.16 18.58 -35.09
N MET A 428 -29.54 17.43 -35.67
CA MET A 428 -29.37 16.13 -35.03
C MET A 428 -27.89 15.74 -34.88
N GLN A 429 -27.02 16.12 -35.82
CA GLN A 429 -25.58 15.92 -35.69
C GLN A 429 -24.99 16.65 -34.48
N LEU A 430 -25.43 17.89 -34.23
CA LEU A 430 -25.02 18.65 -33.04
C LEU A 430 -25.54 18.00 -31.75
N GLU A 431 -26.78 17.53 -31.75
CA GLU A 431 -27.37 16.83 -30.60
C GLU A 431 -26.57 15.56 -30.24
N VAL A 432 -26.08 14.81 -31.25
CA VAL A 432 -25.20 13.64 -31.01
C VAL A 432 -23.91 14.04 -30.31
N VAL A 433 -23.25 15.12 -30.77
CA VAL A 433 -22.00 15.61 -30.17
C VAL A 433 -22.24 16.08 -28.74
N GLU A 434 -23.35 16.78 -28.48
CA GLU A 434 -23.72 17.25 -27.14
C GLU A 434 -24.10 16.12 -26.18
N ALA A 435 -24.82 15.10 -26.67
CA ALA A 435 -25.14 13.92 -25.89
C ALA A 435 -23.88 13.12 -25.55
N LEU A 436 -22.96 12.96 -26.51
CA LEU A 436 -21.67 12.29 -26.29
C LEU A 436 -20.79 13.09 -25.31
N ALA A 437 -20.79 14.41 -25.40
CA ALA A 437 -20.10 15.29 -24.47
C ALA A 437 -20.62 15.14 -23.04
N SER A 438 -21.96 15.17 -22.89
CA SER A 438 -22.63 15.00 -21.60
C SER A 438 -22.32 13.64 -20.98
N TYR A 439 -22.34 12.58 -21.80
CA TYR A 439 -21.91 11.24 -21.40
C TYR A 439 -20.45 11.21 -20.92
N ASN A 440 -19.52 11.83 -21.65
CA ASN A 440 -18.11 11.87 -21.26
C ASN A 440 -17.86 12.69 -19.99
N GLY A 441 -18.60 13.79 -19.77
CA GLY A 441 -18.55 14.53 -18.52
C GLY A 441 -18.89 13.65 -17.32
N LEU A 442 -20.01 12.91 -17.41
CA LEU A 442 -20.39 11.93 -16.39
C LEU A 442 -19.39 10.78 -16.27
N LEU A 443 -18.78 10.34 -17.38
CA LEU A 443 -17.76 9.29 -17.37
C LEU A 443 -16.51 9.71 -16.58
N PHE A 444 -16.04 10.95 -16.74
CA PHE A 444 -14.89 11.48 -16.00
C PHE A 444 -15.21 11.70 -14.52
N GLU A 445 -16.42 12.15 -14.20
CA GLU A 445 -16.89 12.26 -12.81
C GLU A 445 -16.99 10.88 -12.15
N PHE A 446 -17.55 9.90 -12.86
CA PHE A 446 -17.67 8.53 -12.38
C PHE A 446 -16.31 7.87 -12.18
N ASP A 447 -15.35 8.09 -13.09
CA ASP A 447 -13.98 7.58 -12.95
C ASP A 447 -13.26 8.17 -11.74
N ARG A 448 -13.44 9.47 -11.46
CA ARG A 448 -12.93 10.09 -10.22
C ARG A 448 -13.56 9.45 -8.99
N LEU A 449 -14.89 9.33 -8.96
CA LEU A 449 -15.63 8.70 -7.85
C LEU A 449 -15.15 7.28 -7.60
N CYS A 450 -14.81 6.54 -8.66
CA CYS A 450 -14.35 5.16 -8.56
C CYS A 450 -12.82 5.02 -8.46
N CYS A 451 -12.12 6.09 -8.12
CA CYS A 451 -10.67 6.13 -7.94
C CYS A 451 -9.91 5.56 -9.14
N GLY A 452 -10.30 5.88 -10.37
CA GLY A 452 -9.62 5.44 -11.59
C GLY A 452 -9.97 4.03 -12.08
N ALA A 453 -10.96 3.36 -11.48
CA ALA A 453 -11.38 2.02 -11.91
C ALA A 453 -11.82 1.98 -13.38
N VAL A 454 -12.33 3.10 -13.90
CA VAL A 454 -12.88 3.18 -15.26
C VAL A 454 -11.80 3.53 -16.28
N THR A 455 -10.72 4.19 -15.85
CA THR A 455 -9.57 4.57 -16.71
C THR A 455 -9.03 3.38 -17.51
N ALA A 456 -8.94 2.17 -16.92
CA ALA A 456 -8.48 0.97 -17.60
C ALA A 456 -9.37 0.61 -18.81
N PHE A 457 -10.69 0.64 -18.62
CA PHE A 457 -11.65 0.38 -19.68
C PHE A 457 -11.57 1.43 -20.81
N MET A 458 -11.25 2.68 -20.49
CA MET A 458 -11.07 3.74 -21.50
C MET A 458 -9.83 3.55 -22.38
N LYS A 459 -8.83 2.81 -21.89
CA LYS A 459 -7.60 2.44 -22.62
C LYS A 459 -7.75 1.15 -23.44
N GLY A 460 -8.87 0.43 -23.29
CA GLY A 460 -9.14 -0.82 -24.00
C GLY A 460 -8.42 -2.04 -23.42
N GLU A 461 -7.74 -1.89 -22.28
CA GLU A 461 -7.22 -3.01 -21.50
C GLU A 461 -8.33 -3.47 -20.56
N GLY A 462 -8.82 -4.70 -20.77
CA GLY A 462 -9.78 -5.32 -19.86
C GLY A 462 -9.25 -5.33 -18.43
N PHE A 463 -10.15 -5.39 -17.46
CA PHE A 463 -9.84 -5.44 -16.04
C PHE A 463 -9.01 -6.70 -15.71
N ASP A 464 -7.71 -6.67 -15.98
CA ASP A 464 -6.79 -7.60 -15.34
C ASP A 464 -6.56 -7.07 -13.94
N THR A 465 -6.83 -7.91 -12.95
CA THR A 465 -6.74 -7.58 -11.51
C THR A 465 -5.28 -7.47 -11.05
N GLN A 466 -4.41 -7.05 -11.96
CA GLN A 466 -3.01 -6.71 -11.76
C GLN A 466 -2.67 -5.39 -12.46
N ALA A 467 -3.53 -4.38 -12.32
CA ALA A 467 -2.94 -3.06 -12.05
C ALA A 467 -2.13 -3.28 -10.79
N GLY A 468 -0.81 -3.39 -10.98
CA GLY A 468 0.11 -4.01 -10.04
C GLY A 468 -0.30 -3.67 -8.64
N ALA A 469 -0.22 -4.67 -7.75
CA ALA A 469 0.28 -4.34 -6.43
C ALA A 469 1.36 -3.30 -6.69
N GLY A 470 1.10 -2.04 -6.34
CA GLY A 470 2.17 -1.14 -6.02
C GLY A 470 2.81 -1.85 -4.87
N GLY A 471 3.63 -2.87 -5.17
CA GLY A 471 4.61 -3.42 -4.28
C GLY A 471 5.24 -2.15 -3.80
N ASP A 472 5.03 -1.89 -2.52
CA ASP A 472 5.26 -0.64 -1.84
C ASP A 472 6.69 -0.22 -2.18
N SER A 473 6.84 0.41 -3.33
CA SER A 473 8.12 0.85 -3.84
C SER A 473 8.23 2.18 -3.18
N PHE A 474 8.47 2.09 -1.86
CA PHE A 474 9.21 3.07 -1.13
C PHE A 474 10.25 3.58 -2.11
N SER A 475 10.19 4.85 -2.49
CA SER A 475 11.41 5.54 -2.83
C SER A 475 12.24 5.40 -1.57
N ILE A 476 13.06 4.34 -1.52
CA ILE A 476 13.80 3.97 -0.33
C ILE A 476 14.79 5.11 -0.14
N LEU A 477 14.44 6.07 0.72
CA LEU A 477 15.28 7.22 1.05
C LEU A 477 16.62 6.79 1.71
N ASP A 478 16.77 5.49 2.01
CA ASP A 478 18.00 4.87 2.50
C ASP A 478 18.12 3.42 1.97
N PRO A 479 18.68 3.21 0.76
CA PRO A 479 18.86 1.87 0.20
C PRO A 479 19.83 1.08 1.09
N ILE A 480 19.29 0.11 1.83
CA ILE A 480 20.12 -0.86 2.53
C ILE A 480 20.71 -1.75 1.44
N SER A 481 22.04 -1.75 1.34
CA SER A 481 22.76 -2.51 0.31
C SER A 481 22.92 -4.00 0.68
N ASP A 482 22.62 -4.34 1.93
CA ASP A 482 22.62 -5.70 2.47
C ASP A 482 21.20 -6.30 2.46
N PRO A 483 21.04 -7.63 2.52
CA PRO A 483 19.74 -8.26 2.77
C PRO A 483 19.06 -7.66 4.00
N TYR A 484 17.77 -7.34 3.88
CA TYR A 484 17.01 -6.78 5.00
C TYR A 484 15.60 -7.32 5.06
N TYR A 485 15.03 -7.31 6.26
CA TYR A 485 13.61 -7.56 6.46
C TYR A 485 12.87 -6.24 6.67
N TYR A 486 11.58 -6.25 6.38
CA TYR A 486 10.71 -5.14 6.69
C TYR A 486 9.36 -5.67 7.18
N ILE A 487 8.85 -5.03 8.22
CA ILE A 487 7.55 -5.27 8.83
C ILE A 487 6.75 -3.98 8.62
N TYR A 488 5.65 -4.15 7.90
CA TYR A 488 4.69 -3.12 7.60
C TYR A 488 3.39 -3.45 8.34
N SER A 489 2.74 -2.47 8.95
CA SER A 489 1.48 -2.69 9.64
C SER A 489 0.43 -1.74 9.07
N SER A 490 -0.56 -2.30 8.37
CA SER A 490 -1.75 -1.55 7.99
C SER A 490 -2.68 -1.52 9.19
N VAL A 491 -2.79 -0.34 9.81
CA VAL A 491 -3.75 -0.14 10.91
C VAL A 491 -5.17 -0.34 10.40
N ALA A 492 -5.50 0.15 9.20
CA ALA A 492 -6.83 0.02 8.61
C ALA A 492 -7.23 -1.44 8.34
N ASP A 493 -6.31 -2.27 7.88
CA ASP A 493 -6.60 -3.69 7.62
C ASP A 493 -6.40 -4.57 8.85
N MET A 494 -5.82 -4.03 9.93
CA MET A 494 -5.35 -4.79 11.10
C MET A 494 -4.41 -5.96 10.71
N VAL A 495 -3.66 -5.75 9.64
CA VAL A 495 -2.77 -6.74 9.04
C VAL A 495 -1.35 -6.24 9.18
N PHE A 496 -0.48 -7.10 9.70
CA PHE A 496 0.95 -6.93 9.52
C PHE A 496 1.39 -7.70 8.27
N SER A 497 2.26 -7.09 7.49
CA SER A 497 2.93 -7.68 6.34
C SER A 497 4.42 -7.77 6.66
N ILE A 498 4.98 -8.95 6.52
CA ILE A 498 6.43 -9.16 6.64
C ILE A 498 6.98 -9.58 5.28
N GLY A 499 8.02 -8.87 4.86
CA GLY A 499 8.73 -9.11 3.62
C GLY A 499 10.24 -9.19 3.85
N VAL A 500 10.90 -9.84 2.90
CA VAL A 500 12.36 -9.96 2.83
C VAL A 500 12.80 -9.38 1.50
N SER A 501 13.79 -8.50 1.54
CA SER A 501 14.41 -7.91 0.35
C SER A 501 15.86 -8.35 0.26
N ILE A 502 16.22 -8.94 -0.88
CA ILE A 502 17.55 -9.45 -1.17
C ILE A 502 18.11 -8.65 -2.36
N PRO A 503 19.27 -7.99 -2.23
CA PRO A 503 19.92 -7.28 -3.34
C PRO A 503 20.22 -8.21 -4.52
N GLU A 504 20.15 -7.68 -5.74
CA GLU A 504 20.55 -8.43 -6.94
C GLU A 504 22.03 -8.86 -6.84
N GLY A 505 22.29 -10.16 -7.05
CA GLY A 505 23.65 -10.73 -7.00
C GLY A 505 24.16 -11.09 -5.59
N PHE A 506 23.30 -11.09 -4.57
CA PHE A 506 23.63 -11.60 -3.24
C PHE A 506 23.82 -13.13 -3.24
N GLU A 507 24.89 -13.60 -2.59
CA GLU A 507 25.19 -15.03 -2.38
C GLU A 507 25.22 -15.33 -0.87
N PRO A 508 24.55 -16.41 -0.40
CA PRO A 508 23.83 -17.43 -1.17
C PRO A 508 22.50 -16.92 -1.77
N GLU A 509 22.13 -17.39 -2.97
CA GLU A 509 20.86 -17.06 -3.61
C GLU A 509 19.66 -17.45 -2.71
N ILE A 510 18.77 -16.48 -2.44
CA ILE A 510 17.57 -16.66 -1.62
C ILE A 510 16.36 -16.23 -2.43
N THR A 511 15.40 -17.14 -2.62
CA THR A 511 14.22 -16.93 -3.47
C THR A 511 12.90 -16.98 -2.69
N ALA A 512 12.91 -17.49 -1.45
CA ALA A 512 11.70 -17.65 -0.64
C ALA A 512 12.00 -17.63 0.86
N PHE A 513 10.99 -17.36 1.68
CA PHE A 513 11.09 -17.36 3.14
C PHE A 513 9.85 -17.94 3.83
N GLU A 514 10.01 -18.35 5.09
CA GLU A 514 8.96 -18.73 6.03
C GLU A 514 9.11 -17.97 7.35
N VAL A 515 8.00 -17.66 8.00
CA VAL A 515 7.96 -16.92 9.28
C VAL A 515 7.50 -17.86 10.40
N TRP A 516 8.22 -17.85 11.51
CA TRP A 516 7.98 -18.70 12.67
C TRP A 516 8.01 -17.89 13.97
N ILE A 517 7.04 -18.13 14.86
CA ILE A 517 6.91 -17.48 16.17
C ILE A 517 6.61 -18.56 17.20
N ASP A 518 7.43 -18.66 18.25
CA ASP A 518 7.32 -19.68 19.30
C ASP A 518 7.17 -21.12 18.75
N GLY A 519 7.87 -21.43 17.65
CA GLY A 519 7.81 -22.73 16.98
C GLY A 519 6.56 -22.99 16.13
N VAL A 520 5.65 -22.02 16.01
CA VAL A 520 4.48 -22.07 15.14
C VAL A 520 4.76 -21.31 13.83
N ARG A 521 4.48 -21.95 12.71
CA ARG A 521 4.62 -21.36 11.38
C ARG A 521 3.46 -20.41 11.10
N ILE A 522 3.79 -19.18 10.70
CA ILE A 522 2.85 -18.15 10.27
C ILE A 522 2.78 -18.13 8.74
N GLY A 523 1.61 -18.46 8.19
CA GLY A 523 1.37 -18.47 6.74
C GLY A 523 2.06 -19.61 5.98
N SER A 524 1.93 -19.57 4.65
CA SER A 524 2.63 -20.49 3.75
C SER A 524 4.00 -19.95 3.34
N LYS A 525 4.76 -20.76 2.61
CA LYS A 525 6.10 -20.38 2.14
C LYS A 525 5.92 -19.33 1.04
N THR A 526 6.64 -18.23 1.14
CA THR A 526 6.40 -17.07 0.30
C THR A 526 7.63 -16.79 -0.57
N THR A 527 7.40 -16.66 -1.87
CA THR A 527 8.45 -16.32 -2.85
C THR A 527 8.72 -14.83 -2.81
N ILE A 528 9.98 -14.42 -2.77
CA ILE A 528 10.37 -13.00 -2.86
C ILE A 528 10.03 -12.49 -4.27
N PRO A 529 9.42 -11.30 -4.44
CA PRO A 529 9.21 -10.22 -3.46
C PRO A 529 7.84 -10.23 -2.78
N ASN A 530 7.08 -11.33 -2.83
CA ASN A 530 5.77 -11.40 -2.17
C ASN A 530 5.94 -11.37 -0.65
N GLU A 531 4.91 -10.91 0.04
CA GLU A 531 4.91 -10.70 1.49
C GLU A 531 3.93 -11.66 2.18
N ILE A 532 4.21 -11.99 3.44
CA ILE A 532 3.24 -12.71 4.29
C ILE A 532 2.37 -11.67 4.98
N ARG A 533 1.07 -11.74 4.71
CA ARG A 533 0.03 -10.92 5.37
C ARG A 533 -0.66 -11.74 6.45
N HIS A 534 -0.68 -11.24 7.68
CA HIS A 534 -1.32 -11.93 8.80
C HIS A 534 -1.96 -10.94 9.79
N LEU A 535 -2.96 -11.38 10.55
CA LEU A 535 -3.61 -10.59 11.60
C LEU A 535 -2.60 -10.27 12.72
N ALA A 536 -2.70 -9.06 13.28
CA ALA A 536 -1.77 -8.49 14.28
C ALA A 536 -1.29 -9.50 15.34
N LEU A 537 0.03 -9.51 15.57
CA LEU A 537 0.68 -10.37 16.56
C LEU A 537 0.37 -9.88 17.98
N ASP A 538 -0.15 -10.79 18.80
CA ASP A 538 -0.21 -10.62 20.26
C ASP A 538 1.16 -11.02 20.81
N TYR A 539 2.02 -10.04 21.07
CA TYR A 539 3.34 -10.27 21.67
C TYR A 539 3.14 -10.59 23.15
N GLN A 540 2.77 -11.84 23.46
CA GLN A 540 2.41 -12.18 24.83
C GLN A 540 3.61 -12.16 25.78
N ASP A 541 4.84 -12.41 25.31
CA ASP A 541 6.04 -12.36 26.17
C ASP A 541 7.40 -12.16 25.43
N SER A 542 7.49 -12.31 24.09
CA SER A 542 8.74 -12.07 23.33
C SER A 542 8.49 -11.36 21.98
N SER A 543 9.40 -10.46 21.60
CA SER A 543 9.39 -9.77 20.29
C SER A 543 10.21 -10.49 19.22
N GLU A 544 10.59 -11.75 19.44
CA GLU A 544 11.51 -12.47 18.55
C GLU A 544 10.75 -13.27 17.48
N ILE A 545 11.06 -13.02 16.21
CA ILE A 545 10.52 -13.77 15.07
C ILE A 545 11.67 -14.53 14.41
N THR A 546 11.44 -15.79 14.05
CA THR A 546 12.40 -16.59 13.29
C THR A 546 12.03 -16.58 11.80
N LEU A 547 12.95 -16.12 10.95
CA LEU A 547 12.85 -16.18 9.50
C LEU A 547 13.68 -17.34 8.97
N ARG A 548 13.05 -18.27 8.26
CA ARG A 548 13.76 -19.35 7.54
C ARG A 548 13.85 -19.01 6.07
N LEU A 549 15.06 -18.96 5.53
CA LEU A 549 15.36 -18.55 4.16
C LEU A 549 15.64 -19.76 3.28
N TYR A 550 15.20 -19.69 2.02
CA TYR A 550 15.24 -20.80 1.07
C TYR A 550 15.69 -20.37 -0.32
N ASN A 551 16.40 -21.27 -1.00
CA ASN A 551 16.57 -21.25 -2.46
C ASN A 551 15.70 -22.35 -3.07
N GLY A 552 14.62 -21.97 -3.76
CA GLY A 552 13.59 -22.90 -4.21
C GLY A 552 13.05 -23.72 -3.04
N ASN A 553 13.36 -25.02 -2.99
CA ASN A 553 12.98 -25.93 -1.90
C ASN A 553 14.10 -26.23 -0.89
N LYS A 554 15.33 -25.77 -1.13
CA LYS A 554 16.48 -26.02 -0.26
C LYS A 554 16.52 -24.98 0.86
N PHE A 555 16.64 -25.43 2.10
CA PHE A 555 16.89 -24.55 3.25
C PHE A 555 18.29 -23.95 3.14
N VAL A 556 18.40 -22.64 3.36
CA VAL A 556 19.67 -21.90 3.30
C VAL A 556 20.14 -21.58 4.70
N THR A 557 19.37 -20.79 5.45
CA THR A 557 19.70 -20.37 6.81
C THR A 557 18.44 -19.99 7.59
N GLU A 558 18.55 -19.83 8.90
CA GLU A 558 17.54 -19.20 9.74
C GLU A 558 18.12 -18.00 10.49
N CYS A 559 17.34 -16.92 10.54
CA CYS A 559 17.71 -15.68 11.19
C CYS A 559 16.68 -15.34 12.26
N LEU A 560 17.15 -14.99 13.45
CA LEU A 560 16.30 -14.43 14.49
C LEU A 560 16.25 -12.90 14.32
N ILE A 561 15.06 -12.34 14.25
CA ILE A 561 14.83 -10.91 14.07
C ILE A 561 13.99 -10.34 15.23
N ASP A 562 14.24 -9.08 15.57
CA ASP A 562 13.48 -8.35 16.58
C ASP A 562 12.30 -7.62 15.92
N ALA A 563 11.08 -8.10 16.19
CA ALA A 563 9.84 -7.56 15.65
C ALA A 563 9.50 -6.16 16.17
N SER A 564 10.15 -5.70 17.25
CA SER A 564 10.05 -4.30 17.71
C SER A 564 10.78 -3.32 16.77
N VAL A 565 11.64 -3.83 15.90
CA VAL A 565 12.33 -3.06 14.87
C VAL A 565 11.62 -3.28 13.53
N PRO A 566 10.93 -2.26 12.97
CA PRO A 566 10.14 -2.43 11.75
C PRO A 566 10.96 -2.76 10.50
N ARG A 567 12.27 -2.50 10.51
CA ARG A 567 13.18 -2.75 9.39
C ARG A 567 14.60 -2.83 9.91
N ASP A 568 15.31 -3.91 9.60
CA ASP A 568 16.74 -4.03 9.89
C ASP A 568 17.43 -4.98 8.92
N VAL A 569 18.76 -4.92 8.89
CA VAL A 569 19.62 -5.85 8.13
C VAL A 569 19.41 -7.26 8.66
N LEU A 570 19.22 -8.21 7.75
CA LEU A 570 19.17 -9.62 8.10
C LEU A 570 20.58 -10.10 8.48
N PRO A 571 20.77 -10.67 9.67
CA PRO A 571 22.04 -11.24 10.07
C PRO A 571 22.24 -12.59 9.35
N ILE A 572 22.52 -12.53 8.05
CA ILE A 572 22.89 -13.69 7.24
C ILE A 572 24.41 -13.77 7.29
N GLU A 573 24.94 -14.75 8.02
CA GLU A 573 26.36 -15.06 7.91
C GLU A 573 26.62 -15.60 6.49
N PRO A 574 27.52 -14.96 5.71
CA PRO A 574 27.88 -15.49 4.40
C PRO A 574 28.46 -16.87 4.61
N THR A 575 27.82 -17.87 4.02
CA THR A 575 28.32 -19.24 4.04
C THR A 575 29.57 -19.26 3.16
N GLU A 576 30.75 -19.08 3.76
CA GLU A 576 31.93 -19.68 3.17
C GLU A 576 31.63 -21.17 3.04
N ALA A 577 31.88 -21.72 1.85
CA ALA A 577 31.65 -23.12 1.57
C ALA A 577 32.61 -23.95 2.43
N ASP A 578 32.19 -24.26 3.66
CA ASP A 578 32.88 -25.19 4.53
C ASP A 578 32.80 -26.58 3.88
N GLY A 579 33.90 -26.96 3.24
CA GLY A 579 34.28 -28.35 3.23
C GLY A 579 34.54 -28.73 4.69
N GLU A 580 33.76 -29.67 5.21
CA GLU A 580 34.08 -30.36 6.46
C GLU A 580 35.51 -30.95 6.35
N GLU A 581 36.50 -30.25 6.89
CA GLU A 581 37.76 -30.88 7.32
C GLU A 581 37.54 -31.38 8.74
N GLU A 582 37.31 -32.68 8.89
CA GLU A 582 37.33 -33.35 10.19
C GLU A 582 38.69 -33.08 10.88
N ASN A 583 38.69 -32.24 11.92
CA ASN A 583 39.85 -32.06 12.76
C ASN A 583 40.18 -33.41 13.44
N PRO A 584 41.37 -33.97 13.25
CA PRO A 584 41.66 -35.31 13.75
C PRO A 584 41.65 -35.34 15.29
N THR A 585 40.88 -36.27 15.86
CA THR A 585 40.91 -36.58 17.29
C THR A 585 42.29 -37.11 17.68
N ILE A 586 42.86 -36.57 18.76
CA ILE A 586 44.22 -36.87 19.23
C ILE A 586 44.28 -37.43 20.66
N GLY A 587 43.14 -37.51 21.33
CA GLY A 587 43.02 -38.05 22.67
C GLY A 587 41.67 -37.77 23.31
N SER A 588 41.58 -38.06 24.61
CA SER A 588 40.41 -37.79 25.44
C SER A 588 40.79 -37.09 26.73
N TYR A 589 39.78 -36.53 27.39
CA TYR A 589 39.95 -35.91 28.70
C TYR A 589 38.87 -36.39 29.65
N THR A 590 39.16 -36.29 30.96
CA THR A 590 38.20 -36.55 32.01
C THR A 590 38.17 -35.40 33.00
N VAL A 591 36.98 -35.06 33.47
CA VAL A 591 36.76 -34.07 34.52
C VAL A 591 36.10 -34.74 35.71
N GLU A 592 36.79 -34.75 36.85
CA GLU A 592 36.25 -35.21 38.13
C GLU A 592 35.97 -34.00 39.02
N THR A 593 34.70 -33.75 39.34
CA THR A 593 34.29 -32.65 40.23
C THR A 593 33.97 -33.20 41.61
N THR A 594 34.72 -32.78 42.61
CA THR A 594 34.51 -33.18 44.01
C THR A 594 33.98 -31.97 44.80
N PRO A 595 32.82 -32.08 45.47
CA PRO A 595 32.32 -31.02 46.33
C PRO A 595 33.19 -30.91 47.60
N LEU A 596 33.59 -29.69 47.96
CA LEU A 596 34.35 -29.37 49.18
C LEU A 596 33.65 -28.23 49.95
N GLY A 597 32.56 -28.56 50.66
CA GLY A 597 31.71 -27.57 51.30
C GLY A 597 30.82 -26.83 50.30
N GLU A 598 30.80 -25.49 50.34
CA GLU A 598 30.06 -24.64 49.39
C GLU A 598 30.80 -24.41 48.05
N ILE A 599 32.01 -24.94 47.90
CA ILE A 599 32.86 -24.78 46.70
C ILE A 599 33.11 -26.17 46.10
N SER A 600 32.98 -26.29 44.78
CA SER A 600 33.38 -27.49 44.04
C SER A 600 34.81 -27.34 43.51
N ILE A 601 35.61 -28.40 43.64
CA ILE A 601 36.95 -28.49 43.04
C ILE A 601 36.87 -29.49 41.90
N SER A 602 37.18 -29.03 40.69
CA SER A 602 37.22 -29.88 39.52
C SER A 602 38.65 -30.19 39.08
N LYS A 603 38.88 -31.45 38.72
CA LYS A 603 40.16 -32.01 38.31
C LYS A 603 40.09 -32.47 36.86
N LEU A 604 40.87 -31.83 35.99
CA LEU A 604 41.01 -32.16 34.57
C LEU A 604 42.21 -33.09 34.37
N SER A 605 42.00 -34.23 33.71
CA SER A 605 43.06 -35.17 33.31
C SER A 605 43.01 -35.39 31.80
N ILE A 606 44.16 -35.40 31.14
CA ILE A 606 44.28 -35.54 29.68
C ILE A 606 44.97 -36.85 29.33
N LYS A 607 44.48 -37.56 28.32
CA LYS A 607 45.08 -38.78 27.79
C LYS A 607 45.17 -38.71 26.27
N LEU A 608 46.39 -38.71 25.73
CA LEU A 608 46.62 -38.73 24.29
C LEU A 608 46.68 -40.15 23.71
N ASP A 609 46.30 -40.29 22.45
CA ASP A 609 46.33 -41.56 21.72
C ASP A 609 47.75 -42.03 21.41
N SER A 610 47.91 -43.36 21.24
CA SER A 610 49.19 -44.00 20.94
C SER A 610 49.70 -43.58 19.55
N GLY A 611 50.52 -42.53 19.51
CA GLY A 611 51.01 -41.91 18.28
C GLY A 611 51.38 -40.45 18.44
N GLN A 612 50.90 -39.78 19.50
CA GLN A 612 51.25 -38.39 19.79
C GLN A 612 52.62 -38.27 20.49
N SER A 613 53.47 -37.36 20.01
CA SER A 613 54.81 -37.11 20.55
C SER A 613 54.84 -36.13 21.73
N ALA A 614 53.71 -35.48 22.03
CA ALA A 614 53.62 -34.50 23.10
C ALA A 614 53.89 -35.13 24.49
N LYS A 615 54.62 -34.39 25.33
CA LYS A 615 54.94 -34.77 26.71
C LYS A 615 54.48 -33.74 27.74
N ARG A 616 54.27 -32.49 27.32
CA ARG A 616 53.79 -31.41 28.18
C ARG A 616 52.63 -30.65 27.51
N TYR A 617 51.82 -29.95 28.30
CA TYR A 617 50.74 -29.10 27.81
C TYR A 617 50.56 -27.83 28.64
N SER A 618 49.99 -26.79 28.04
CA SER A 618 49.51 -25.58 28.71
C SER A 618 48.11 -25.22 28.25
N ILE A 619 47.38 -24.46 29.07
CA ILE A 619 45.99 -24.06 28.82
C ILE A 619 45.90 -22.54 28.68
N SER A 620 45.26 -22.05 27.62
CA SER A 620 44.94 -20.64 27.40
C SER A 620 43.45 -20.44 27.12
N TYR A 621 42.92 -19.28 27.48
CA TYR A 621 41.52 -18.88 27.23
C TYR A 621 41.51 -17.53 26.50
N GLY A 622 41.00 -17.51 25.27
CA GLY A 622 41.08 -16.36 24.37
C GLY A 622 42.50 -15.81 24.20
N ASP A 623 42.62 -14.48 24.10
CA ASP A 623 43.90 -13.77 23.95
C ASP A 623 44.67 -13.55 25.28
N MET A 624 44.19 -14.09 26.41
CA MET A 624 44.69 -13.75 27.75
C MET A 624 45.96 -14.51 28.19
N GLY A 625 46.65 -15.22 27.30
CA GLY A 625 47.83 -16.02 27.65
C GLY A 625 47.50 -17.26 28.49
N SER A 626 48.50 -17.88 29.13
CA SER A 626 48.30 -19.11 29.92
C SER A 626 47.52 -18.82 31.22
N VAL A 627 46.43 -19.56 31.48
CA VAL A 627 45.44 -19.23 32.52
C VAL A 627 45.68 -19.98 33.85
N TYR A 628 46.66 -20.89 33.90
CA TYR A 628 46.89 -21.71 35.11
C TYR A 628 48.35 -21.73 35.56
N THR A 629 49.27 -22.11 34.67
CA THR A 629 50.71 -22.11 34.94
C THR A 629 51.44 -21.39 33.82
N THR A 630 52.38 -20.52 34.15
CA THR A 630 53.23 -19.84 33.16
C THR A 630 54.15 -20.81 32.41
N GLU A 631 54.42 -21.99 32.99
CA GLU A 631 55.20 -23.07 32.36
C GLU A 631 54.30 -24.26 31.98
N PRO A 632 54.54 -24.94 30.84
CA PRO A 632 53.82 -26.15 30.46
C PRO A 632 54.04 -27.28 31.47
N ILE A 633 53.00 -28.04 31.80
CA ILE A 633 53.06 -29.16 32.76
C ILE A 633 53.03 -30.52 32.07
N SER A 634 53.41 -31.60 32.78
CA SER A 634 53.44 -32.94 32.20
C SER A 634 52.04 -33.44 31.84
N ILE A 635 51.87 -34.18 30.74
CA ILE A 635 50.58 -34.81 30.37
C ILE A 635 50.12 -35.83 31.42
N ALA A 636 51.05 -36.41 32.18
CA ALA A 636 50.72 -37.30 33.29
C ALA A 636 50.16 -36.56 34.52
N GLU A 637 50.24 -35.23 34.56
CA GLU A 637 49.74 -34.39 35.64
C GLU A 637 48.34 -33.85 35.31
N SER A 638 47.45 -33.99 36.28
CA SER A 638 46.09 -33.46 36.24
C SER A 638 46.05 -32.05 36.82
N LEU A 639 45.24 -31.17 36.24
CA LEU A 639 45.00 -29.81 36.74
C LEU A 639 43.83 -29.80 37.71
N SER A 640 44.02 -29.18 38.87
CA SER A 640 42.97 -29.05 39.90
C SER A 640 42.60 -27.57 40.10
N TYR A 641 41.39 -27.28 40.60
CA TYR A 641 40.88 -25.91 40.83
C TYR A 641 40.48 -25.14 39.56
N LEU A 642 39.91 -25.83 38.56
CA LEU A 642 39.48 -25.26 37.27
C LEU A 642 37.96 -25.01 37.15
N THR A 643 37.26 -24.83 38.25
CA THR A 643 35.78 -24.87 38.31
C THR A 643 35.09 -23.89 37.35
N LEU A 644 35.68 -22.71 37.08
CA LEU A 644 35.15 -21.73 36.14
C LEU A 644 35.49 -22.04 34.67
N LEU A 645 36.64 -22.65 34.40
CA LEU A 645 37.09 -23.01 33.04
C LEU A 645 36.37 -24.25 32.50
N ILE A 646 35.92 -25.13 33.39
CA ILE A 646 35.29 -26.40 33.01
C ILE A 646 33.89 -26.22 32.43
N VAL A 647 33.21 -25.12 32.76
CA VAL A 647 31.89 -24.78 32.20
C VAL A 647 31.98 -24.35 30.73
N SER A 648 33.16 -23.88 30.29
CA SER A 648 33.39 -23.34 28.94
C SER A 648 34.62 -23.97 28.28
N LEU A 649 34.79 -25.30 28.38
CA LEU A 649 35.96 -25.99 27.81
C LEU A 649 36.08 -25.84 26.30
N ASP A 650 34.98 -25.63 25.58
CA ASP A 650 34.98 -25.45 24.13
C ASP A 650 35.67 -24.14 23.71
N GLU A 651 35.80 -23.17 24.62
CA GLU A 651 36.51 -21.89 24.42
C GLU A 651 37.99 -21.95 24.87
N VAL A 652 38.43 -23.11 25.36
CA VAL A 652 39.77 -23.32 25.91
C VAL A 652 40.69 -23.93 24.86
N THR A 653 41.87 -23.33 24.68
CA THR A 653 42.90 -23.86 23.78
C THR A 653 44.01 -24.56 24.56
N LEU A 654 44.31 -25.81 24.16
CA LEU A 654 45.47 -26.57 24.60
C LEU A 654 46.65 -26.31 23.68
N SER A 655 47.81 -26.07 24.25
CA SER A 655 49.09 -26.06 23.53
C SER A 655 49.94 -27.24 23.99
N PHE A 656 50.32 -28.12 23.08
CA PHE A 656 51.09 -29.32 23.36
C PHE A 656 52.57 -29.15 22.98
N TYR A 657 53.46 -29.59 23.85
CA TYR A 657 54.91 -29.42 23.71
C TYR A 657 55.65 -30.76 23.81
N ASP A 658 56.84 -30.82 23.21
CA ASP A 658 57.74 -31.96 23.30
C ASP A 658 58.50 -32.01 24.66
N SER A 659 59.46 -32.94 24.80
CA SER A 659 60.29 -33.03 26.02
C SER A 659 61.31 -31.88 26.16
N GLY A 660 61.63 -31.18 25.08
CA GLY A 660 62.54 -30.03 25.03
C GLY A 660 61.86 -28.68 25.30
N GLY A 661 60.52 -28.63 25.32
CA GLY A 661 59.72 -27.42 25.50
C GLY A 661 59.34 -26.72 24.19
N GLU A 662 59.56 -27.36 23.04
CA GLU A 662 59.14 -26.84 21.73
C GLU A 662 57.66 -27.13 21.49
N LEU A 663 56.92 -26.13 20.99
CA LEU A 663 55.48 -26.24 20.70
C LEU A 663 55.27 -27.15 19.48
N LEU A 664 54.49 -28.22 19.65
CA LEU A 664 54.16 -29.16 18.58
C LEU A 664 52.91 -28.76 17.81
N TYR A 665 51.81 -28.51 18.53
CA TYR A 665 50.52 -28.13 17.95
C TYR A 665 49.54 -27.63 19.02
N LYS A 666 48.46 -26.98 18.56
CA LYS A 666 47.32 -26.58 19.39
C LYS A 666 46.15 -27.53 19.23
N ALA A 667 45.28 -27.59 20.21
CA ALA A 667 44.11 -28.46 20.25
C ALA A 667 42.96 -27.82 21.00
N GLY A 668 41.72 -28.23 20.68
CA GLY A 668 40.50 -27.85 21.36
C GLY A 668 39.88 -29.03 22.10
N PHE A 669 38.96 -28.74 23.01
CA PHE A 669 38.09 -29.74 23.63
C PHE A 669 36.79 -29.86 22.84
N ASP A 670 36.27 -31.09 22.76
CA ASP A 670 34.89 -31.35 22.36
C ASP A 670 34.12 -31.84 23.59
N SER A 671 33.29 -30.96 24.16
CA SER A 671 32.50 -31.24 25.35
C SER A 671 31.42 -32.32 25.15
N GLY A 672 30.94 -32.50 23.92
CA GLY A 672 29.93 -33.50 23.58
C GLY A 672 30.47 -34.92 23.57
N SER A 673 31.70 -35.10 23.09
CA SER A 673 32.35 -36.42 22.98
C SER A 673 33.42 -36.72 24.03
N GLN A 674 33.78 -35.73 24.87
CA GLN A 674 34.91 -35.78 25.82
C GLN A 674 36.25 -36.10 25.15
N THR A 675 36.42 -35.63 23.92
CA THR A 675 37.64 -35.83 23.13
C THR A 675 38.42 -34.52 22.94
N ILE A 676 39.66 -34.66 22.49
CA ILE A 676 40.55 -33.55 22.15
C ILE A 676 40.87 -33.66 20.66
N TYR A 677 40.66 -32.58 19.92
CA TYR A 677 40.96 -32.51 18.49
C TYR A 677 42.09 -31.52 18.20
N LYS A 678 42.91 -31.83 17.20
CA LYS A 678 44.02 -30.97 16.79
C LYS A 678 43.51 -29.81 15.93
N ILE A 679 43.95 -28.59 16.22
CA ILE A 679 43.60 -27.39 15.44
C ILE A 679 44.58 -27.26 14.28
N THR A 680 44.11 -27.42 13.05
CA THR A 680 44.94 -27.46 11.82
C THR A 680 45.07 -26.10 11.10
N LYS A 681 45.38 -25.00 11.83
CA LYS A 681 45.57 -23.58 11.38
C LYS A 681 44.35 -22.95 10.68
N ASN A 682 44.00 -21.67 10.79
CA ASN A 682 44.37 -20.52 11.63
C ASN A 682 43.05 -19.70 11.61
N GLN A 683 42.30 -19.65 12.71
CA GLN A 683 41.29 -18.59 12.90
C GLN A 683 41.99 -17.32 13.36
#